data_AF-A0A4Y2GPA6-F1
#
_entry.id   AF-A0A4Y2GPA6-F1
#
_cell.length_a   1.000
_cell.length_b   1.000
_cell.length_c   1.000
_cell.angle_alpha   90.00
_cell.angle_beta   90.00
_cell.angle_gamma   90.00
#
_symmetry.space_group_name_H-M   'P 1'
#
loop_
_entity.id
_entity.type
_entity.pdbx_description
1 polymer ?
#
loop_
_entity_poly.entity_id
_entity_poly.type
_entity_poly.pdbx_seq_one_letter_code
_entity_poly.pdbx_strand_id
1 'polypeptide(L)'
;MGCTSSGKGWGHDRLFLTYPHVMAAELQNKAVMQKPVNTFRDAASTTSSYVATLEEHLKKNKTLNSVLFNVLDKQINPLSFALDLFYYSNQKYPKKGKPGKLPVAILECLKEWCKSRDASHLLTGRQKIEALDRVLLFPSANCIKLVCEIFHLEEEKEHVKYVVSCLLSEKKFKVGYHVINALDLENEFPLESCVFPLFFLGHETYVKAYLNKAPLLQSQFIRILDNLVRNGYALREFIETLDIESVKPKGMIIDNKWVQKRFPALIEYFNIDIKDCPNLYHARVYGAMAYLFRRMYSEESIDYEPWEEMMLDTVGDHLDIQRALLVKLISINEDSTAFRFAELLKMNKNDWPDVMKSIPYPPPVSPAVKTSSVPDNYVDYLPLRLDQSDIHLVDTPGKLIEAVDDISENYNMVGLDCEWKPSLGIFKEKAALCQLAVWDSVYLLDILALKEYQSKQAWEYLLRKIFYNEEITKLGYGGINDLNVLIETIGCEKEGGQKYRSVVDLLSFFKKLKTHYPEVAEEIESWHPSQGDDQKGLSQLCKIVLGRPLNKAEQFSNWERRPLRERQIFYAALDAYCLLMIYEKLYPVLKKHELDLIKVLQTKQTPFKAQKPKLVAQSSLSNQPLPIKDFKVVVDNTVGGVTKYLRLLGADVVALDDGDDHLRAVQIAQSQRRIIITAGAAYKKLSGYVPADMCFCVDNLLTAREQVSQILDHYKVECQDSDIFSRCTVRNFSLFFHKSY
;
A
#
# COMPACT_ATOMS: atom_id res chain seq x y z
N MET A 1 60.62 -2.69 8.33
CA MET A 1 61.80 -1.86 7.98
C MET A 1 61.91 -1.82 6.46
N GLY A 2 62.12 -0.65 5.83
CA GLY A 2 62.29 -0.45 4.37
C GLY A 2 61.02 -0.70 3.52
N CYS A 3 60.50 0.21 2.66
CA CYS A 3 61.08 0.88 1.48
C CYS A 3 61.29 -0.09 0.28
N THR A 4 60.89 0.20 -0.97
CA THR A 4 60.40 1.46 -1.60
C THR A 4 59.75 1.24 -2.99
N SER A 5 59.01 2.24 -3.50
CA SER A 5 58.63 2.50 -4.92
C SER A 5 57.67 1.50 -5.62
N SER A 6 56.86 1.83 -6.65
CA SER A 6 56.21 3.06 -7.17
C SER A 6 55.27 2.66 -8.34
N GLY A 7 54.25 3.39 -8.81
CA GLY A 7 53.66 4.68 -8.43
C GLY A 7 52.81 5.28 -9.59
N LYS A 8 51.99 6.33 -9.31
CA LYS A 8 51.01 7.00 -10.22
C LYS A 8 49.68 6.23 -10.43
N GLY A 9 48.50 6.85 -10.40
CA GLY A 9 48.15 8.22 -10.02
C GLY A 9 46.65 8.49 -10.20
N TRP A 10 46.03 9.27 -9.31
CA TRP A 10 44.67 9.81 -9.46
C TRP A 10 44.69 11.30 -9.12
N GLY A 11 44.13 12.12 -10.00
CA GLY A 11 44.15 13.59 -9.87
C GLY A 11 43.17 14.07 -8.81
N HIS A 12 43.66 14.83 -7.83
CA HIS A 12 42.84 15.59 -6.89
C HIS A 12 42.63 17.02 -7.43
N ASP A 13 41.64 17.21 -8.29
CA ASP A 13 41.16 18.57 -8.61
C ASP A 13 40.24 19.08 -7.49
N ARG A 14 40.91 19.53 -6.41
CA ARG A 14 40.29 20.29 -5.33
C ARG A 14 40.04 21.72 -5.79
N LEU A 15 38.87 21.99 -6.38
CA LEU A 15 38.39 23.37 -6.55
C LEU A 15 37.83 23.94 -5.24
N PHE A 16 38.74 24.29 -4.33
CA PHE A 16 38.43 25.22 -3.23
C PHE A 16 38.31 26.63 -3.81
N LEU A 17 37.09 27.06 -4.13
CA LEU A 17 36.78 28.49 -4.23
C LEU A 17 36.39 29.03 -2.86
N THR A 18 37.42 29.38 -2.07
CA THR A 18 37.24 30.22 -0.89
C THR A 18 36.78 31.61 -1.34
N TYR A 19 35.67 32.10 -0.77
CA TYR A 19 35.19 33.48 -0.94
C TYR A 19 35.40 34.27 0.37
N PRO A 20 36.50 35.02 0.53
CA PRO A 20 36.83 35.68 1.80
C PRO A 20 35.97 36.91 2.14
N HIS A 21 35.05 37.32 1.25
CA HIS A 21 34.28 38.57 1.40
C HIS A 21 32.98 38.46 2.19
N VAL A 22 32.51 37.26 2.56
CA VAL A 22 31.20 37.07 3.21
C VAL A 22 31.22 37.39 4.73
N MET A 23 32.35 37.13 5.41
CA MET A 23 32.49 37.36 6.86
C MET A 23 32.33 38.83 7.29
N ALA A 24 32.55 39.79 6.40
CA ALA A 24 32.34 41.21 6.69
C ALA A 24 30.84 41.60 6.69
N ALA A 25 30.00 40.88 5.94
CA ALA A 25 28.56 41.17 5.83
C ALA A 25 27.74 40.53 6.96
N GLU A 26 28.19 39.41 7.54
CA GLU A 26 27.49 38.70 8.61
C GLU A 26 27.27 39.54 9.89
N LEU A 27 28.16 40.51 10.16
CA LEU A 27 28.04 41.40 11.32
C LEU A 27 27.12 42.61 11.08
N GLN A 28 26.89 43.03 9.83
CA GLN A 28 25.94 44.10 9.51
C GLN A 28 24.52 43.57 9.27
N ASN A 29 24.36 42.38 8.66
CA ASN A 29 23.03 41.85 8.33
C ASN A 29 22.30 41.15 9.50
N LYS A 30 23.00 40.70 10.55
CA LYS A 30 22.34 40.21 11.78
C LYS A 30 21.51 41.29 12.50
N ALA A 31 21.75 42.58 12.23
CA ALA A 31 20.95 43.68 12.75
C ALA A 31 19.63 43.91 11.98
N VAL A 32 19.48 43.35 10.77
CA VAL A 32 18.30 43.55 9.90
C VAL A 32 17.15 42.61 10.27
N MET A 33 17.46 41.39 10.74
CA MET A 33 16.48 40.39 11.19
C MET A 33 15.82 40.68 12.56
N GLN A 34 16.07 41.84 13.20
CA GLN A 34 15.53 42.18 14.54
C GLN A 34 14.87 43.58 14.66
N LYS A 35 14.37 44.15 13.57
CA LYS A 35 13.39 45.26 13.59
C LYS A 35 12.30 44.96 12.56
N PRO A 36 10.99 45.17 12.85
CA PRO A 36 10.47 46.35 13.54
C PRO A 36 9.36 46.09 14.60
N VAL A 37 9.23 46.95 15.62
CA VAL A 37 8.06 46.95 16.53
C VAL A 37 7.50 48.36 16.84
N ASN A 38 8.34 49.41 16.89
CA ASN A 38 7.95 50.68 17.53
C ASN A 38 7.45 51.81 16.61
N THR A 39 7.18 51.57 15.32
CA THR A 39 6.67 52.62 14.38
C THR A 39 5.31 52.32 13.74
N PHE A 40 4.65 51.20 14.08
CA PHE A 40 3.45 50.71 13.35
C PHE A 40 2.13 50.75 14.14
N ARG A 41 2.09 51.31 15.35
CA ARG A 41 0.92 51.15 16.26
C ARG A 41 -0.40 51.71 15.73
N ASP A 42 -0.38 52.86 15.06
CA ASP A 42 -1.63 53.53 14.64
C ASP A 42 -2.17 53.02 13.29
N ALA A 43 -1.30 52.53 12.40
CA ALA A 43 -1.72 51.88 11.15
C ALA A 43 -2.35 50.49 11.40
N ALA A 44 -1.82 49.75 12.39
CA ALA A 44 -2.26 48.38 12.71
C ALA A 44 -3.74 48.29 13.11
N SER A 45 -4.27 49.30 13.82
CA SER A 45 -5.68 49.34 14.22
C SER A 45 -6.63 49.44 13.01
N THR A 46 -6.25 50.27 12.04
CA THR A 46 -7.01 50.50 10.80
C THR A 46 -7.01 49.25 9.91
N THR A 47 -5.84 48.64 9.67
CA THR A 47 -5.74 47.42 8.84
C THR A 47 -6.44 46.22 9.48
N SER A 48 -6.40 46.10 10.82
CA SER A 48 -7.13 45.07 11.57
C SER A 48 -8.66 45.18 11.41
N SER A 49 -9.19 46.42 11.37
CA SER A 49 -10.61 46.70 11.09
C SER A 49 -11.02 46.20 9.70
N TYR A 50 -10.23 46.50 8.66
CA TYR A 50 -10.47 46.00 7.31
C TYR A 50 -10.45 44.46 7.22
N VAL A 51 -9.51 43.79 7.90
CA VAL A 51 -9.48 42.31 7.96
C VAL A 51 -10.78 41.76 8.56
N ALA A 52 -11.29 42.35 9.64
CA ALA A 52 -12.56 41.93 10.24
C ALA A 52 -13.77 42.11 9.28
N THR A 53 -13.81 43.21 8.52
CA THR A 53 -14.85 43.45 7.51
C THR A 53 -14.79 42.43 6.38
N LEU A 54 -13.60 42.08 5.90
CA LEU A 54 -13.40 41.09 4.83
C LEU A 54 -13.79 39.66 5.28
N GLU A 55 -13.48 39.28 6.52
CA GLU A 55 -13.93 38.00 7.11
C GLU A 55 -15.46 37.86 7.09
N GLU A 56 -16.18 38.94 7.40
CA GLU A 56 -17.64 38.93 7.44
C GLU A 56 -18.25 38.74 6.04
N HIS A 57 -17.67 39.39 5.03
CA HIS A 57 -18.09 39.24 3.63
C HIS A 57 -17.81 37.83 3.10
N LEU A 58 -16.66 37.25 3.45
CA LEU A 58 -16.31 35.86 3.12
C LEU A 58 -17.26 34.86 3.79
N LYS A 59 -17.63 35.06 5.06
CA LYS A 59 -18.63 34.23 5.77
C LYS A 59 -20.03 34.35 5.17
N LYS A 60 -20.39 35.54 4.67
CA LYS A 60 -21.70 35.83 4.04
C LYS A 60 -21.73 35.47 2.54
N ASN A 61 -20.66 34.88 2.00
CA ASN A 61 -20.52 34.49 0.59
C ASN A 61 -20.82 35.64 -0.40
N LYS A 62 -20.46 36.87 -0.02
CA LYS A 62 -20.60 38.09 -0.83
C LYS A 62 -19.36 38.29 -1.70
N THR A 63 -19.47 39.10 -2.75
CA THR A 63 -18.38 39.43 -3.68
C THR A 63 -17.24 40.19 -2.99
N LEU A 64 -16.28 39.45 -2.43
CA LEU A 64 -15.10 39.97 -1.74
C LEU A 64 -14.29 40.93 -2.64
N ASN A 65 -14.15 40.55 -3.92
CA ASN A 65 -13.35 41.26 -4.92
C ASN A 65 -13.81 42.71 -5.07
N SER A 66 -15.12 42.99 -5.09
CA SER A 66 -15.64 44.36 -5.25
C SER A 66 -15.32 45.24 -4.05
N VAL A 67 -15.32 44.70 -2.83
CA VAL A 67 -14.92 45.43 -1.63
C VAL A 67 -13.41 45.66 -1.63
N LEU A 68 -12.61 44.63 -1.93
CA LEU A 68 -11.16 44.75 -1.91
C LEU A 68 -10.64 45.69 -3.01
N PHE A 69 -11.17 45.62 -4.23
CA PHE A 69 -10.79 46.53 -5.33
C PHE A 69 -11.06 47.99 -4.95
N ASN A 70 -12.24 48.30 -4.40
CA ASN A 70 -12.59 49.64 -3.94
C ASN A 70 -11.73 50.15 -2.77
N VAL A 71 -11.14 49.25 -1.97
CA VAL A 71 -10.19 49.61 -0.91
C VAL A 71 -8.79 49.83 -1.49
N LEU A 72 -8.33 48.95 -2.39
CA LEU A 72 -7.03 49.03 -3.06
C LEU A 72 -6.91 50.26 -3.97
N ASP A 73 -7.93 50.56 -4.79
CA ASP A 73 -8.00 51.74 -5.66
C ASP A 73 -7.93 53.07 -4.88
N LYS A 74 -8.11 53.05 -3.55
CA LYS A 74 -8.02 54.23 -2.67
C LYS A 74 -6.69 54.33 -1.90
N GLN A 75 -5.79 53.36 -2.02
CA GLN A 75 -4.50 53.38 -1.32
C GLN A 75 -3.42 54.08 -2.15
N ILE A 76 -2.53 54.80 -1.47
CA ILE A 76 -1.32 55.38 -2.10
C ILE A 76 -0.34 54.26 -2.51
N ASN A 77 -0.26 53.18 -1.72
CA ASN A 77 0.58 52.00 -2.00
C ASN A 77 -0.26 50.70 -1.94
N PRO A 78 -1.06 50.38 -2.98
CA PRO A 78 -2.00 49.26 -2.94
C PRO A 78 -1.34 47.91 -2.67
N LEU A 79 -0.18 47.65 -3.28
CA LEU A 79 0.55 46.38 -3.15
C LEU A 79 1.04 46.15 -1.71
N SER A 80 1.70 47.13 -1.10
CA SER A 80 2.15 47.05 0.29
C SER A 80 0.98 46.93 1.27
N PHE A 81 -0.12 47.65 1.04
CA PHE A 81 -1.33 47.52 1.85
C PHE A 81 -1.97 46.13 1.73
N ALA A 82 -1.95 45.50 0.55
CA ALA A 82 -2.42 44.14 0.36
C ALA A 82 -1.54 43.10 1.10
N LEU A 83 -0.22 43.30 1.14
CA LEU A 83 0.70 42.49 1.95
C LEU A 83 0.45 42.67 3.46
N ASP A 84 0.08 43.87 3.91
CA ASP A 84 -0.35 44.11 5.29
C ASP A 84 -1.67 43.39 5.60
N LEU A 85 -2.68 43.49 4.73
CA LEU A 85 -3.93 42.73 4.88
C LEU A 85 -3.68 41.22 4.96
N PHE A 86 -2.83 40.68 4.09
CA PHE A 86 -2.39 39.28 4.14
C PHE A 86 -1.74 38.95 5.48
N TYR A 87 -0.78 39.76 5.94
CA TYR A 87 -0.05 39.57 7.20
C TYR A 87 -0.99 39.55 8.43
N TYR A 88 -1.82 40.58 8.60
CA TYR A 88 -2.75 40.68 9.72
C TYR A 88 -3.85 39.61 9.67
N SER A 89 -4.30 39.20 8.47
CA SER A 89 -5.25 38.10 8.33
C SER A 89 -4.69 36.75 8.80
N ASN A 90 -3.38 36.51 8.63
CA ASN A 90 -2.75 35.29 9.14
C ASN A 90 -2.47 35.34 10.65
N GLN A 91 -2.03 36.49 11.20
CA GLN A 91 -1.82 36.63 12.65
C GLN A 91 -3.07 36.27 13.48
N LYS A 92 -4.26 36.57 12.96
CA LYS A 92 -5.54 36.32 13.63
C LYS A 92 -5.98 34.84 13.63
N TYR A 93 -5.37 34.00 12.79
CA TYR A 93 -5.64 32.56 12.69
C TYR A 93 -4.38 31.68 12.88
N PRO A 94 -3.71 31.70 14.05
CA PRO A 94 -2.43 31.00 14.27
C PRO A 94 -2.55 29.46 14.37
N LYS A 95 -3.68 28.85 13.99
CA LYS A 95 -3.91 27.40 14.16
C LYS A 95 -3.31 26.56 13.02
N LYS A 96 -2.14 25.98 13.29
CA LYS A 96 -1.59 24.78 12.63
C LYS A 96 -1.38 24.86 11.11
N GLY A 97 -0.60 25.83 10.65
CA GLY A 97 0.16 25.70 9.39
C GLY A 97 -0.68 25.55 8.10
N LYS A 98 -1.92 26.06 8.08
CA LYS A 98 -2.68 26.30 6.86
C LYS A 98 -3.18 27.74 6.89
N PRO A 99 -2.99 28.55 5.83
CA PRO A 99 -3.60 29.86 5.76
C PRO A 99 -5.12 29.70 5.81
N GLY A 100 -5.80 30.65 6.48
CA GLY A 100 -7.25 30.72 6.39
C GLY A 100 -7.70 30.94 4.93
N LYS A 101 -8.98 30.65 4.65
CA LYS A 101 -9.57 30.95 3.32
C LYS A 101 -9.40 32.43 2.93
N LEU A 102 -9.33 33.34 3.91
CA LEU A 102 -9.19 34.77 3.69
C LEU A 102 -7.82 35.19 3.12
N PRO A 103 -6.66 34.86 3.72
CA PRO A 103 -5.36 35.23 3.13
C PRO A 103 -5.14 34.74 1.69
N VAL A 104 -5.67 33.55 1.35
CA VAL A 104 -5.64 33.06 -0.05
C VAL A 104 -6.53 33.95 -0.94
N ALA A 105 -7.79 34.19 -0.53
CA ALA A 105 -8.71 35.04 -1.29
C ALA A 105 -8.22 36.49 -1.46
N ILE A 106 -7.50 37.05 -0.48
CA ILE A 106 -6.86 38.37 -0.59
C ILE A 106 -5.83 38.37 -1.73
N LEU A 107 -4.97 37.35 -1.82
CA LEU A 107 -3.97 37.23 -2.87
C LEU A 107 -4.59 36.93 -4.25
N GLU A 108 -5.65 36.11 -4.31
CA GLU A 108 -6.40 35.86 -5.54
C GLU A 108 -7.06 37.15 -6.07
N CYS A 109 -7.72 37.91 -5.20
CA CYS A 109 -8.27 39.23 -5.54
C CYS A 109 -7.16 40.22 -5.95
N LEU A 110 -6.00 40.22 -5.28
CA LEU A 110 -4.88 41.08 -5.63
C LEU A 110 -4.34 40.75 -7.04
N LYS A 111 -4.24 39.46 -7.39
CA LYS A 111 -3.83 39.01 -8.72
C LYS A 111 -4.80 39.46 -9.81
N GLU A 112 -6.10 39.39 -9.57
CA GLU A 112 -7.11 39.94 -10.49
C GLU A 112 -7.01 41.47 -10.58
N TRP A 113 -6.84 42.15 -9.45
CA TRP A 113 -6.72 43.62 -9.39
C TRP A 113 -5.51 44.10 -10.20
N CYS A 114 -4.33 43.51 -9.99
CA CYS A 114 -3.11 43.84 -10.73
C CYS A 114 -3.30 43.69 -12.25
N LYS A 115 -3.93 42.59 -12.70
CA LYS A 115 -4.27 42.38 -14.12
C LYS A 115 -5.26 43.42 -14.65
N SER A 116 -6.26 43.80 -13.86
CA SER A 116 -7.30 44.76 -14.26
C SER A 116 -6.87 46.24 -14.27
N ARG A 117 -5.68 46.53 -13.72
CA ARG A 117 -5.11 47.88 -13.56
C ARG A 117 -3.73 48.05 -14.22
N ASP A 118 -3.22 47.01 -14.88
CA ASP A 118 -1.86 46.92 -15.40
C ASP A 118 -0.78 47.34 -14.37
N ALA A 119 -0.93 46.82 -13.15
CA ALA A 119 -0.16 47.28 -11.98
C ALA A 119 1.32 46.87 -11.98
N SER A 120 1.81 46.15 -13.00
CA SER A 120 3.20 45.67 -13.06
C SER A 120 4.23 46.80 -13.02
N HIS A 121 3.89 47.99 -13.54
CA HIS A 121 4.74 49.19 -13.47
C HIS A 121 4.91 49.76 -12.05
N LEU A 122 4.10 49.32 -11.07
CA LEU A 122 4.18 49.74 -9.66
C LEU A 122 5.13 48.88 -8.83
N LEU A 123 5.72 47.82 -9.41
CA LEU A 123 6.60 46.89 -8.71
C LEU A 123 8.05 47.37 -8.69
N THR A 124 8.54 47.71 -7.50
CA THR A 124 9.97 47.93 -7.24
C THR A 124 10.62 46.67 -6.65
N GLY A 125 11.91 46.42 -6.92
CA GLY A 125 12.63 45.27 -6.36
C GLY A 125 12.55 45.17 -4.82
N ARG A 126 12.46 46.31 -4.13
CA ARG A 126 12.21 46.36 -2.68
C ARG A 126 10.85 45.75 -2.27
N GLN A 127 9.79 46.03 -3.04
CA GLN A 127 8.46 45.44 -2.78
C GLN A 127 8.43 43.94 -3.15
N LYS A 128 9.19 43.52 -4.16
CA LYS A 128 9.36 42.10 -4.52
C LYS A 128 9.97 41.31 -3.37
N ILE A 129 11.08 41.82 -2.82
CA ILE A 129 11.74 41.25 -1.63
C ILE A 129 10.80 41.25 -0.42
N GLU A 130 10.14 42.37 -0.12
CA GLU A 130 9.18 42.43 0.99
C GLU A 130 8.03 41.42 0.82
N ALA A 131 7.50 41.23 -0.39
CA ALA A 131 6.44 40.25 -0.63
C ALA A 131 6.89 38.82 -0.32
N LEU A 132 8.12 38.45 -0.72
CA LEU A 132 8.72 37.16 -0.41
C LEU A 132 8.89 36.97 1.10
N ASP A 133 9.47 37.96 1.81
CA ASP A 133 9.64 37.90 3.26
C ASP A 133 8.28 37.72 3.98
N ARG A 134 7.27 38.52 3.60
CA ARG A 134 5.93 38.48 4.21
C ARG A 134 5.23 37.13 4.02
N VAL A 135 5.37 36.49 2.86
CA VAL A 135 4.74 35.17 2.61
C VAL A 135 5.47 34.03 3.32
N LEU A 136 6.79 34.15 3.52
CA LEU A 136 7.60 33.16 4.23
C LEU A 136 7.36 33.14 5.76
N LEU A 137 6.78 34.20 6.34
CA LEU A 137 6.29 34.20 7.72
C LEU A 137 5.08 33.28 7.93
N PHE A 138 4.27 33.05 6.88
CA PHE A 138 3.08 32.20 6.92
C PHE A 138 3.05 31.24 5.71
N PRO A 139 4.04 30.35 5.59
CA PRO A 139 4.34 29.68 4.34
C PRO A 139 3.24 28.69 3.94
N SER A 140 2.80 28.81 2.69
CA SER A 140 1.81 27.93 2.07
C SER A 140 2.07 27.81 0.59
N ALA A 141 1.96 26.60 0.03
CA ALA A 141 2.15 26.34 -1.40
C ALA A 141 1.38 27.33 -2.29
N ASN A 142 0.09 27.57 -2.01
CA ASN A 142 -0.75 28.45 -2.80
C ASN A 142 -0.38 29.93 -2.62
N CYS A 143 -0.13 30.38 -1.40
CA CYS A 143 0.24 31.77 -1.14
C CYS A 143 1.61 32.12 -1.72
N ILE A 144 2.60 31.21 -1.58
CA ILE A 144 3.94 31.37 -2.16
C ILE A 144 3.81 31.48 -3.69
N LYS A 145 3.10 30.55 -4.33
CA LYS A 145 2.86 30.59 -5.78
C LYS A 145 2.18 31.89 -6.22
N LEU A 146 1.12 32.32 -5.53
CA LEU A 146 0.43 33.57 -5.85
C LEU A 146 1.35 34.78 -5.68
N VAL A 147 2.17 34.84 -4.63
CA VAL A 147 3.11 35.96 -4.43
C VAL A 147 4.21 35.97 -5.49
N CYS A 148 4.78 34.81 -5.85
CA CYS A 148 5.72 34.68 -6.97
C CYS A 148 5.13 35.27 -8.27
N GLU A 149 3.90 34.88 -8.61
CA GLU A 149 3.20 35.33 -9.82
C GLU A 149 2.73 36.80 -9.78
N ILE A 150 2.36 37.35 -8.63
CA ILE A 150 1.86 38.74 -8.50
C ILE A 150 3.01 39.74 -8.51
N PHE A 151 4.16 39.38 -7.92
CA PHE A 151 5.29 40.28 -7.73
C PHE A 151 6.43 40.06 -8.73
N HIS A 152 6.26 39.17 -9.72
CA HIS A 152 7.28 38.87 -10.73
C HIS A 152 8.65 38.55 -10.11
N LEU A 153 8.67 37.59 -9.19
CA LEU A 153 9.87 37.21 -8.43
C LEU A 153 10.92 36.48 -9.28
N GLU A 154 10.54 36.01 -10.47
CA GLU A 154 11.43 35.47 -11.51
C GLU A 154 12.51 36.47 -11.94
N GLU A 155 12.23 37.78 -11.85
CA GLU A 155 13.20 38.84 -12.17
C GLU A 155 14.27 39.02 -11.08
N GLU A 156 13.99 38.63 -9.83
CA GLU A 156 14.89 38.80 -8.67
C GLU A 156 15.64 37.49 -8.34
N LYS A 157 15.93 36.68 -9.37
CA LYS A 157 16.36 35.27 -9.26
C LYS A 157 17.49 35.04 -8.24
N GLU A 158 18.51 35.89 -8.22
CA GLU A 158 19.67 35.73 -7.33
C GLU A 158 19.33 36.00 -5.86
N HIS A 159 18.45 36.96 -5.57
CA HIS A 159 17.95 37.16 -4.21
C HIS A 159 17.07 35.99 -3.76
N VAL A 160 16.18 35.50 -4.63
CA VAL A 160 15.36 34.33 -4.34
C VAL A 160 16.24 33.09 -4.07
N LYS A 161 17.30 32.87 -4.86
CA LYS A 161 18.26 31.78 -4.63
C LYS A 161 18.92 31.85 -3.26
N TYR A 162 19.33 33.05 -2.84
CA TYR A 162 19.88 33.28 -1.51
C TYR A 162 18.86 32.93 -0.42
N VAL A 163 17.63 33.44 -0.52
CA VAL A 163 16.55 33.16 0.44
C VAL A 163 16.22 31.66 0.52
N VAL A 164 16.14 30.97 -0.61
CA VAL A 164 15.97 29.50 -0.65
C VAL A 164 17.16 28.81 0.03
N SER A 165 18.40 29.21 -0.24
CA SER A 165 19.58 28.64 0.41
C SER A 165 19.53 28.79 1.94
N CYS A 166 19.08 29.94 2.44
CA CYS A 166 18.82 30.15 3.87
C CYS A 166 17.70 29.24 4.41
N LEU A 167 16.57 29.09 3.69
CA LEU A 167 15.50 28.19 4.10
C LEU A 167 15.96 26.72 4.19
N LEU A 168 16.81 26.29 3.25
CA LEU A 168 17.35 24.93 3.23
C LEU A 168 18.37 24.72 4.37
N SER A 169 19.25 25.69 4.65
CA SER A 169 20.17 25.62 5.80
C SER A 169 19.46 25.67 7.16
N GLU A 170 18.33 26.37 7.25
CA GLU A 170 17.41 26.32 8.39
C GLU A 170 16.52 25.06 8.44
N LYS A 171 16.76 24.08 7.55
CA LYS A 171 16.06 22.79 7.48
C LYS A 171 14.56 22.91 7.17
N LYS A 172 14.12 24.05 6.62
CA LYS A 172 12.75 24.34 6.18
C LYS A 172 12.47 23.77 4.78
N PHE A 173 12.89 22.53 4.52
CA PHE A 173 12.94 21.92 3.19
C PHE A 173 11.66 22.03 2.35
N LYS A 174 10.47 21.87 2.98
CA LYS A 174 9.17 22.03 2.28
C LYS A 174 8.92 23.46 1.81
N VAL A 175 9.33 24.45 2.61
CA VAL A 175 9.15 25.88 2.27
C VAL A 175 10.10 26.25 1.14
N GLY A 176 11.37 25.83 1.23
CA GLY A 176 12.34 25.97 0.13
C GLY A 176 11.83 25.33 -1.16
N TYR A 177 11.35 24.08 -1.10
CA TYR A 177 10.68 23.41 -2.23
C TYR A 177 9.55 24.25 -2.83
N HIS A 178 8.67 24.85 -2.01
CA HIS A 178 7.52 25.59 -2.52
C HIS A 178 7.94 26.83 -3.31
N VAL A 179 9.03 27.49 -2.92
CA VAL A 179 9.61 28.62 -3.68
C VAL A 179 10.28 28.12 -4.95
N ILE A 180 11.10 27.06 -4.88
CA ILE A 180 11.76 26.45 -6.05
C ILE A 180 10.73 26.07 -7.12
N ASN A 181 9.71 25.31 -6.73
CA ASN A 181 8.66 24.83 -7.64
C ASN A 181 7.68 25.92 -8.10
N ALA A 182 7.64 27.09 -7.46
CA ALA A 182 6.85 28.23 -7.91
C ALA A 182 7.56 29.06 -9.00
N LEU A 183 8.88 28.92 -9.13
CA LEU A 183 9.74 29.73 -10.01
C LEU A 183 10.62 28.87 -10.94
N ASP A 184 10.30 27.58 -11.06
CA ASP A 184 10.98 26.59 -11.90
C ASP A 184 12.53 26.57 -11.72
N LEU A 185 12.97 26.63 -10.46
CA LEU A 185 14.38 26.70 -10.06
C LEU A 185 15.01 25.32 -9.78
N GLU A 186 14.39 24.22 -10.20
CA GLU A 186 14.82 22.86 -9.80
C GLU A 186 16.28 22.56 -10.19
N ASN A 187 16.75 23.06 -11.33
CA ASN A 187 18.13 22.84 -11.80
C ASN A 187 19.18 23.78 -11.16
N GLU A 188 18.76 24.73 -10.30
CA GLU A 188 19.66 25.71 -9.65
C GLU A 188 20.18 25.23 -8.29
N PHE A 189 19.66 24.10 -7.76
CA PHE A 189 20.03 23.57 -6.45
C PHE A 189 20.51 22.11 -6.55
N PRO A 190 21.56 21.74 -5.81
CA PRO A 190 22.01 20.35 -5.76
C PRO A 190 20.99 19.49 -4.99
N LEU A 191 20.94 18.20 -5.34
CA LEU A 191 19.98 17.23 -4.79
C LEU A 191 20.08 17.12 -3.27
N GLU A 192 21.30 17.23 -2.75
CA GLU A 192 21.67 17.15 -1.33
C GLU A 192 21.04 18.27 -0.50
N SER A 193 20.83 19.47 -1.08
CA SER A 193 20.27 20.60 -0.33
C SER A 193 18.75 20.52 -0.13
N CYS A 194 18.02 19.77 -0.97
CA CYS A 194 16.55 19.75 -0.92
C CYS A 194 15.94 18.36 -1.16
N VAL A 195 16.28 17.70 -2.27
CA VAL A 195 15.60 16.47 -2.72
C VAL A 195 15.92 15.29 -1.81
N PHE A 196 17.19 15.05 -1.45
CA PHE A 196 17.57 13.99 -0.52
C PHE A 196 17.00 14.20 0.90
N PRO A 197 17.09 15.40 1.50
CA PRO A 197 16.39 15.68 2.76
C PRO A 197 14.88 15.40 2.70
N LEU A 198 14.19 15.81 1.65
CA LEU A 198 12.76 15.51 1.48
C LEU A 198 12.49 14.01 1.34
N PHE A 199 13.32 13.28 0.58
CA PHE A 199 13.22 11.83 0.46
C PHE A 199 13.36 11.15 1.83
N PHE A 200 14.46 11.40 2.53
CA PHE A 200 14.77 10.77 3.81
C PHE A 200 13.85 11.19 4.97
N LEU A 201 13.15 12.33 4.86
CA LEU A 201 12.08 12.72 5.78
C LEU A 201 10.70 12.13 5.41
N GLY A 202 10.62 11.27 4.39
CA GLY A 202 9.38 10.61 3.96
C GLY A 202 8.42 11.55 3.23
N HIS A 203 8.94 12.51 2.46
CA HIS A 203 8.16 13.52 1.73
C HIS A 203 8.17 13.24 0.22
N GLU A 204 7.92 11.98 -0.13
CA GLU A 204 7.98 11.40 -1.48
C GLU A 204 7.14 12.17 -2.52
N THR A 205 6.00 12.75 -2.14
CA THR A 205 5.17 13.57 -3.04
C THR A 205 5.89 14.81 -3.58
N TYR A 206 6.77 15.40 -2.77
CA TYR A 206 7.57 16.57 -3.12
C TYR A 206 8.75 16.17 -4.01
N VAL A 207 9.40 15.05 -3.69
CA VAL A 207 10.48 14.46 -4.50
C VAL A 207 9.99 14.13 -5.91
N LYS A 208 8.85 13.44 -6.03
CA LYS A 208 8.21 13.11 -7.31
C LYS A 208 7.91 14.36 -8.15
N ALA A 209 7.29 15.37 -7.54
CA ALA A 209 6.95 16.61 -8.23
C ALA A 209 8.18 17.44 -8.67
N TYR A 210 9.25 17.46 -7.86
CA TYR A 210 10.51 18.13 -8.20
C TYR A 210 11.19 17.46 -9.40
N LEU A 211 11.39 16.15 -9.34
CA LEU A 211 12.16 15.41 -10.35
C LEU A 211 11.42 15.34 -11.70
N ASN A 212 10.09 15.33 -11.71
CA ASN A 212 9.29 15.43 -12.95
C ASN A 212 9.60 16.71 -13.77
N LYS A 213 10.00 17.80 -13.11
CA LYS A 213 10.40 19.05 -13.78
C LYS A 213 11.89 19.10 -14.15
N ALA A 214 12.71 18.22 -13.59
CA ALA A 214 14.16 18.18 -13.81
C ALA A 214 14.65 16.76 -14.17
N PRO A 215 14.41 16.27 -15.40
CA PRO A 215 14.81 14.92 -15.82
C PRO A 215 16.32 14.63 -15.69
N LEU A 216 17.18 15.64 -15.85
CA LEU A 216 18.62 15.49 -15.63
C LEU A 216 18.96 15.18 -14.16
N LEU A 217 18.24 15.80 -13.23
CA LEU A 217 18.38 15.55 -11.79
C LEU A 217 17.71 14.23 -11.38
N GLN A 218 16.65 13.80 -12.07
CA GLN A 218 16.03 12.49 -11.88
C GLN A 218 17.07 11.37 -12.07
N SER A 219 17.75 11.31 -13.22
CA SER A 219 18.76 10.28 -13.48
C SER A 219 19.93 10.33 -12.49
N GLN A 220 20.34 11.53 -12.05
CA GLN A 220 21.39 11.69 -11.03
C GLN A 220 20.94 11.17 -9.65
N PHE A 221 19.73 11.53 -9.21
CA PHE A 221 19.14 11.10 -7.95
C PHE A 221 19.05 9.57 -7.87
N ILE A 222 18.53 8.95 -8.92
CA ILE A 222 18.37 7.49 -9.02
C ILE A 222 19.74 6.80 -8.95
N ARG A 223 20.74 7.28 -9.70
CA ARG A 223 22.11 6.73 -9.69
C ARG A 223 22.80 6.86 -8.33
N ILE A 224 22.64 8.00 -7.64
CA ILE A 224 23.20 8.19 -6.30
C ILE A 224 22.51 7.23 -5.32
N LEU A 225 21.17 7.17 -5.35
CA LEU A 225 20.39 6.35 -4.44
C LEU A 225 20.69 4.84 -4.61
N ASP A 226 20.87 4.37 -5.84
CA ASP A 226 21.29 2.99 -6.12
C ASP A 226 22.68 2.67 -5.51
N ASN A 227 23.66 3.56 -5.67
CA ASN A 227 24.97 3.39 -5.05
C ASN A 227 24.91 3.34 -3.52
N LEU A 228 24.01 4.09 -2.88
CA LEU A 228 23.80 4.05 -1.43
C LEU A 228 23.18 2.71 -0.96
N VAL A 229 22.32 2.07 -1.77
CA VAL A 229 21.74 0.75 -1.44
C VAL A 229 22.83 -0.32 -1.26
N ARG A 230 23.94 -0.21 -1.99
CA ARG A 230 25.06 -1.18 -1.94
C ARG A 230 25.70 -1.30 -0.55
N ASN A 231 25.80 -0.21 0.20
CA ASN A 231 26.59 -0.17 1.44
C ASN A 231 25.91 0.66 2.54
N GLY A 232 25.41 -0.04 3.57
CA GLY A 232 24.75 0.59 4.72
C GLY A 232 25.67 1.37 5.68
N TYR A 233 26.99 1.42 5.43
CA TYR A 233 27.88 2.43 6.01
C TYR A 233 27.82 3.72 5.20
N ALA A 234 27.99 3.65 3.88
CA ALA A 234 27.93 4.80 2.98
C ALA A 234 26.56 5.52 3.04
N LEU A 235 25.46 4.77 3.18
CA LEU A 235 24.14 5.36 3.45
C LEU A 235 24.10 6.20 4.74
N ARG A 236 24.75 5.73 5.82
CA ARG A 236 24.78 6.44 7.11
C ARG A 236 25.62 7.71 7.01
N GLU A 237 26.84 7.61 6.48
CA GLU A 237 27.71 8.75 6.22
C GLU A 237 27.02 9.79 5.33
N PHE A 238 26.31 9.36 4.27
CA PHE A 238 25.54 10.26 3.43
C PHE A 238 24.39 10.96 4.19
N ILE A 239 23.63 10.24 5.02
CA ILE A 239 22.55 10.84 5.83
C ILE A 239 23.11 11.85 6.84
N GLU A 240 24.28 11.58 7.42
CA GLU A 240 24.96 12.49 8.36
C GLU A 240 25.34 13.82 7.71
N THR A 241 25.76 13.84 6.43
CA THR A 241 26.07 15.10 5.72
C THR A 241 24.84 15.97 5.39
N LEU A 242 23.62 15.40 5.43
CA LEU A 242 22.38 16.14 5.18
C LEU A 242 21.86 16.91 6.41
N ASP A 243 22.42 16.70 7.60
CA ASP A 243 22.06 17.36 8.87
C ASP A 243 20.54 17.33 9.20
N ILE A 244 19.84 16.27 8.81
CA ILE A 244 18.37 16.15 8.97
C ILE A 244 17.92 15.65 10.36
N GLU A 245 18.84 15.21 11.22
CA GLU A 245 18.49 14.49 12.46
C GLU A 245 17.61 15.35 13.41
N SER A 246 17.80 16.67 13.44
CA SER A 246 17.01 17.58 14.28
C SER A 246 15.56 17.80 13.81
N VAL A 247 15.23 17.47 12.56
CA VAL A 247 13.88 17.60 11.99
C VAL A 247 13.21 16.25 11.67
N LYS A 248 13.94 15.16 11.89
CA LYS A 248 13.51 13.77 11.68
C LYS A 248 12.40 13.37 12.67
N PRO A 249 11.31 12.72 12.20
CA PRO A 249 10.25 12.24 13.08
C PRO A 249 10.76 11.29 14.17
N LYS A 250 10.27 11.44 15.41
CA LYS A 250 10.65 10.56 16.54
C LYS A 250 10.36 9.09 16.20
N GLY A 251 11.33 8.22 16.45
CA GLY A 251 11.24 6.78 16.17
C GLY A 251 11.46 6.38 14.71
N MET A 252 11.71 7.34 13.80
CA MET A 252 12.07 7.03 12.42
C MET A 252 13.50 6.48 12.35
N ILE A 253 13.65 5.23 11.90
CA ILE A 253 14.94 4.61 11.60
C ILE A 253 15.10 4.60 10.08
N ILE A 254 16.25 5.08 9.60
CA ILE A 254 16.61 5.12 8.19
C ILE A 254 17.82 4.20 8.00
N ASP A 255 17.59 3.05 7.37
CA ASP A 255 18.59 2.04 7.09
C ASP A 255 18.45 1.52 5.65
N ASN A 256 19.29 0.56 5.23
CA ASN A 256 19.20 -0.01 3.89
C ASN A 256 17.82 -0.63 3.59
N LYS A 257 17.15 -1.24 4.59
CA LYS A 257 15.82 -1.83 4.41
C LYS A 257 14.76 -0.76 4.17
N TRP A 258 14.86 0.37 4.88
CA TRP A 258 14.00 1.53 4.68
C TRP A 258 14.10 2.08 3.25
N VAL A 259 15.32 2.19 2.71
CA VAL A 259 15.57 2.65 1.33
C VAL A 259 15.07 1.62 0.32
N GLN A 260 15.45 0.35 0.46
CA GLN A 260 15.05 -0.75 -0.45
C GLN A 260 13.52 -0.94 -0.52
N LYS A 261 12.78 -0.58 0.53
CA LYS A 261 11.30 -0.60 0.54
C LYS A 261 10.68 0.55 -0.25
N ARG A 262 11.37 1.68 -0.42
CA ARG A 262 10.81 2.93 -0.98
C ARG A 262 11.30 3.27 -2.38
N PHE A 263 12.59 3.06 -2.63
CA PHE A 263 13.22 3.33 -3.92
C PHE A 263 12.50 2.66 -5.12
N PRO A 264 11.96 1.42 -5.02
CA PRO A 264 11.21 0.82 -6.13
C PRO A 264 9.96 1.61 -6.57
N ALA A 265 9.24 2.22 -5.62
CA ALA A 265 8.04 3.02 -5.91
C ALA A 265 8.37 4.41 -6.52
N LEU A 266 9.66 4.76 -6.61
CA LEU A 266 10.17 5.87 -7.42
C LEU A 266 10.55 5.38 -8.82
N ILE A 267 11.26 4.25 -8.93
CA ILE A 267 11.61 3.63 -10.23
C ILE A 267 10.35 3.36 -11.08
N GLU A 268 9.31 2.74 -10.50
CA GLU A 268 8.03 2.51 -11.18
C GLU A 268 7.35 3.84 -11.56
N TYR A 269 7.35 4.83 -10.66
CA TYR A 269 6.72 6.13 -10.92
C TYR A 269 7.38 6.92 -12.05
N PHE A 270 8.71 6.80 -12.19
CA PHE A 270 9.48 7.44 -13.24
C PHE A 270 9.64 6.56 -14.50
N ASN A 271 9.03 5.37 -14.53
CA ASN A 271 9.14 4.38 -15.61
C ASN A 271 10.59 4.06 -16.02
N ILE A 272 11.43 3.79 -15.02
CA ILE A 272 12.85 3.42 -15.19
C ILE A 272 12.97 1.88 -15.15
N ASP A 273 13.84 1.28 -15.96
CA ASP A 273 14.10 -0.17 -15.88
C ASP A 273 14.92 -0.44 -14.60
N ILE A 274 14.54 -1.49 -13.85
CA ILE A 274 15.30 -1.93 -12.67
C ILE A 274 16.75 -2.32 -13.03
N LYS A 275 17.02 -2.69 -14.29
CA LYS A 275 18.37 -2.97 -14.82
C LYS A 275 19.28 -1.73 -14.81
N ASP A 276 18.71 -0.52 -14.86
CA ASP A 276 19.45 0.74 -14.71
C ASP A 276 19.85 1.01 -13.23
N CYS A 277 19.35 0.20 -12.30
CA CYS A 277 19.61 0.26 -10.85
C CYS A 277 20.23 -1.06 -10.35
N PRO A 278 21.48 -1.39 -10.75
CA PRO A 278 22.08 -2.70 -10.53
C PRO A 278 22.22 -3.06 -9.05
N ASN A 279 22.50 -2.10 -8.15
CA ASN A 279 22.67 -2.42 -6.73
C ASN A 279 21.34 -2.76 -6.05
N LEU A 280 20.26 -2.05 -6.41
CA LEU A 280 18.90 -2.40 -5.98
C LEU A 280 18.45 -3.73 -6.57
N TYR A 281 18.74 -3.99 -7.85
CA TYR A 281 18.43 -5.26 -8.51
C TYR A 281 19.10 -6.42 -7.75
N HIS A 282 20.42 -6.37 -7.55
CA HIS A 282 21.14 -7.39 -6.77
C HIS A 282 20.59 -7.55 -5.36
N ALA A 283 20.31 -6.45 -4.64
CA ALA A 283 19.73 -6.51 -3.30
C ALA A 283 18.36 -7.20 -3.26
N ARG A 284 17.52 -6.99 -4.29
CA ARG A 284 16.23 -7.66 -4.44
C ARG A 284 16.39 -9.15 -4.77
N VAL A 285 17.31 -9.51 -5.67
CA VAL A 285 17.62 -10.91 -5.99
C VAL A 285 18.12 -11.67 -4.75
N TYR A 286 19.05 -11.10 -3.97
CA TYR A 286 19.48 -11.73 -2.71
C TYR A 286 18.33 -11.86 -1.68
N GLY A 287 17.42 -10.90 -1.62
CA GLY A 287 16.21 -10.98 -0.80
C GLY A 287 15.25 -12.09 -1.24
N ALA A 288 15.06 -12.24 -2.55
CA ALA A 288 14.27 -13.28 -3.18
C ALA A 288 14.85 -14.68 -2.95
N MET A 289 16.16 -14.86 -3.16
CA MET A 289 16.87 -16.11 -2.82
C MET A 289 16.69 -16.45 -1.33
N ALA A 290 16.92 -15.50 -0.42
CA ALA A 290 16.78 -15.74 1.02
C ALA A 290 15.33 -16.11 1.41
N TYR A 291 14.33 -15.57 0.72
CA TYR A 291 12.93 -15.95 0.88
C TYR A 291 12.67 -17.38 0.38
N LEU A 292 13.16 -17.75 -0.81
CA LEU A 292 13.03 -19.10 -1.37
C LEU A 292 13.74 -20.15 -0.49
N PHE A 293 14.95 -19.86 0.01
CA PHE A 293 15.65 -20.72 0.96
C PHE A 293 14.85 -20.96 2.24
N ARG A 294 14.24 -19.90 2.80
CA ARG A 294 13.42 -20.02 4.01
C ARG A 294 12.18 -20.88 3.77
N ARG A 295 11.53 -20.74 2.61
CA ARG A 295 10.36 -21.56 2.26
C ARG A 295 10.69 -23.03 2.11
N MET A 296 11.80 -23.37 1.46
CA MET A 296 12.18 -24.78 1.26
C MET A 296 12.74 -25.43 2.54
N TYR A 297 13.68 -24.77 3.22
CA TYR A 297 14.49 -25.39 4.29
C TYR A 297 14.15 -24.93 5.71
N SER A 298 13.09 -24.14 5.91
CA SER A 298 12.68 -23.68 7.25
C SER A 298 11.17 -23.67 7.46
N GLU A 299 10.39 -23.41 6.43
CA GLU A 299 8.92 -23.47 6.47
C GLU A 299 8.34 -24.74 5.84
N GLU A 300 9.15 -25.48 5.04
CA GLU A 300 8.73 -26.63 4.22
C GLU A 300 7.44 -26.33 3.42
N SER A 301 7.31 -25.09 2.93
CA SER A 301 6.07 -24.51 2.41
C SER A 301 6.01 -24.47 0.88
N ILE A 302 6.90 -25.19 0.20
CA ILE A 302 7.03 -25.25 -1.26
C ILE A 302 7.67 -26.59 -1.66
N ASP A 303 7.16 -27.19 -2.73
CA ASP A 303 7.74 -28.41 -3.30
C ASP A 303 9.07 -28.12 -4.02
N TYR A 304 9.95 -29.13 -4.06
CA TYR A 304 11.31 -28.99 -4.61
C TYR A 304 11.34 -28.53 -6.08
N GLU A 305 10.41 -29.02 -6.92
CA GLU A 305 10.39 -28.71 -8.36
C GLU A 305 9.96 -27.25 -8.65
N PRO A 306 8.81 -26.74 -8.12
CA PRO A 306 8.51 -25.29 -8.15
C PRO A 306 9.64 -24.42 -7.57
N TRP A 307 10.26 -24.87 -6.47
CA TRP A 307 11.35 -24.14 -5.83
C TRP A 307 12.60 -24.06 -6.71
N GLU A 308 13.00 -25.15 -7.37
CA GLU A 308 14.14 -25.19 -8.28
C GLU A 308 13.92 -24.25 -9.47
N GLU A 309 12.75 -24.29 -10.09
CA GLU A 309 12.37 -23.40 -11.21
C GLU A 309 12.43 -21.92 -10.81
N MET A 310 11.86 -21.57 -9.66
CA MET A 310 11.88 -20.21 -9.14
C MET A 310 13.28 -19.75 -8.76
N MET A 311 14.15 -20.65 -8.26
CA MET A 311 15.53 -20.33 -7.90
C MET A 311 16.42 -20.12 -9.14
N LEU A 312 16.30 -20.97 -10.16
CA LEU A 312 17.00 -20.81 -11.44
C LEU A 312 16.66 -19.45 -12.08
N ASP A 313 15.37 -19.13 -12.16
CA ASP A 313 14.87 -17.87 -12.71
C ASP A 313 15.33 -16.64 -11.91
N THR A 314 15.24 -16.71 -10.57
CA THR A 314 15.66 -15.63 -9.66
C THR A 314 17.14 -15.28 -9.82
N VAL A 315 18.00 -16.28 -10.07
CA VAL A 315 19.44 -16.09 -10.17
C VAL A 315 19.86 -15.67 -11.59
N GLY A 316 19.22 -16.21 -12.63
CA GLY A 316 19.51 -15.90 -14.03
C GLY A 316 20.99 -16.11 -14.40
N ASP A 317 21.48 -15.33 -15.37
CA ASP A 317 22.84 -15.44 -15.92
C ASP A 317 23.92 -14.70 -15.10
N HIS A 318 23.60 -14.25 -13.88
CA HIS A 318 24.50 -13.43 -13.07
C HIS A 318 25.51 -14.28 -12.29
N LEU A 319 26.71 -14.50 -12.85
CA LEU A 319 27.78 -15.33 -12.27
C LEU A 319 28.03 -15.11 -10.77
N ASP A 320 28.07 -13.87 -10.28
CA ASP A 320 28.29 -13.59 -8.84
C ASP A 320 27.13 -14.09 -7.97
N ILE A 321 25.89 -14.01 -8.46
CA ILE A 321 24.69 -14.51 -7.79
C ILE A 321 24.64 -16.03 -7.86
N GLN A 322 24.97 -16.62 -9.02
CA GLN A 322 25.10 -18.07 -9.20
C GLN A 322 26.12 -18.67 -8.22
N ARG A 323 27.31 -18.06 -8.12
CA ARG A 323 28.34 -18.47 -7.16
C ARG A 323 27.84 -18.34 -5.72
N ALA A 324 27.11 -17.27 -5.38
CA ALA A 324 26.52 -17.10 -4.05
C ALA A 324 25.45 -18.17 -3.73
N LEU A 325 24.63 -18.59 -4.71
CA LEU A 325 23.70 -19.72 -4.56
C LEU A 325 24.45 -21.01 -4.20
N LEU A 326 25.48 -21.34 -4.97
CA LEU A 326 26.28 -22.55 -4.79
C LEU A 326 26.99 -22.57 -3.43
N VAL A 327 27.62 -21.46 -3.02
CA VAL A 327 28.19 -21.30 -1.68
C VAL A 327 27.11 -21.50 -0.61
N LYS A 328 25.91 -20.96 -0.81
CA LYS A 328 24.83 -21.07 0.17
C LYS A 328 24.33 -22.51 0.33
N LEU A 329 24.18 -23.26 -0.76
CA LEU A 329 23.79 -24.68 -0.74
C LEU A 329 24.82 -25.54 -0.01
N ILE A 330 26.11 -25.38 -0.34
CA ILE A 330 27.21 -26.08 0.35
C ILE A 330 27.23 -25.71 1.84
N SER A 331 26.99 -24.44 2.20
CA SER A 331 26.96 -24.01 3.62
C SER A 331 25.83 -24.63 4.46
N ILE A 332 24.84 -25.26 3.82
CA ILE A 332 23.75 -26.02 4.47
C ILE A 332 23.86 -27.53 4.22
N ASN A 333 25.00 -28.01 3.71
CA ASN A 333 25.30 -29.41 3.34
C ASN A 333 24.41 -29.97 2.22
N GLU A 334 23.92 -29.12 1.31
CA GLU A 334 23.11 -29.48 0.15
C GLU A 334 23.96 -29.64 -1.13
N ASP A 335 25.06 -30.38 -1.00
CA ASP A 335 26.09 -30.51 -2.03
C ASP A 335 25.54 -31.05 -3.36
N SER A 336 24.76 -32.13 -3.33
CA SER A 336 24.12 -32.69 -4.54
C SER A 336 23.21 -31.69 -5.25
N THR A 337 22.52 -30.85 -4.48
CA THR A 337 21.69 -29.77 -5.01
C THR A 337 22.58 -28.68 -5.63
N ALA A 338 23.71 -28.32 -5.00
CA ALA A 338 24.69 -27.37 -5.57
C ALA A 338 25.26 -27.87 -6.91
N PHE A 339 25.69 -29.12 -7.00
CA PHE A 339 26.18 -29.69 -8.27
C PHE A 339 25.09 -29.70 -9.35
N ARG A 340 23.85 -30.05 -9.01
CA ARG A 340 22.70 -29.98 -9.93
C ARG A 340 22.44 -28.55 -10.44
N PHE A 341 22.47 -27.53 -9.57
CA PHE A 341 22.36 -26.14 -10.01
C PHE A 341 23.51 -25.72 -10.93
N ALA A 342 24.75 -26.13 -10.65
CA ALA A 342 25.90 -25.82 -11.51
C ALA A 342 25.78 -26.45 -12.91
N GLU A 343 25.19 -27.65 -13.02
CA GLU A 343 24.84 -28.28 -14.32
C GLU A 343 23.71 -27.54 -15.03
N LEU A 344 22.59 -27.25 -14.34
CA LEU A 344 21.41 -26.59 -14.91
C LEU A 344 21.71 -25.17 -15.39
N LEU A 345 22.54 -24.43 -14.64
CA LEU A 345 23.06 -23.11 -15.00
C LEU A 345 24.23 -23.18 -16.02
N LYS A 346 24.65 -24.38 -16.43
CA LYS A 346 25.73 -24.63 -17.40
C LYS A 346 27.07 -23.95 -17.03
N MET A 347 27.36 -23.85 -15.74
CA MET A 347 28.55 -23.14 -15.24
C MET A 347 29.84 -23.88 -15.56
N ASN A 348 30.86 -23.14 -16.02
CA ASN A 348 32.20 -23.69 -16.19
C ASN A 348 32.81 -24.06 -14.82
N LYS A 349 33.53 -25.18 -14.74
CA LYS A 349 34.21 -25.65 -13.52
C LYS A 349 35.20 -24.64 -12.94
N ASN A 350 35.75 -23.75 -13.77
CA ASN A 350 36.63 -22.68 -13.32
C ASN A 350 35.88 -21.61 -12.48
N ASP A 351 34.62 -21.35 -12.84
CA ASP A 351 33.78 -20.32 -12.21
C ASP A 351 33.10 -20.81 -10.91
N TRP A 352 33.15 -22.12 -10.65
CA TRP A 352 32.65 -22.70 -9.41
C TRP A 352 33.30 -22.05 -8.17
N PRO A 353 32.58 -21.93 -7.04
CA PRO A 353 33.17 -21.52 -5.77
C PRO A 353 34.31 -22.44 -5.35
N ASP A 354 35.36 -21.90 -4.73
CA ASP A 354 36.55 -22.70 -4.40
C ASP A 354 36.25 -23.80 -3.36
N VAL A 355 35.28 -23.55 -2.46
CA VAL A 355 34.71 -24.56 -1.54
C VAL A 355 34.08 -25.75 -2.27
N MET A 356 33.55 -25.55 -3.48
CA MET A 356 32.94 -26.60 -4.31
C MET A 356 33.99 -27.42 -5.04
N LYS A 357 35.08 -26.78 -5.49
CA LYS A 357 36.19 -27.45 -6.20
C LYS A 357 36.91 -28.49 -5.34
N SER A 358 36.84 -28.37 -4.01
CA SER A 358 37.37 -29.34 -3.05
C SER A 358 36.42 -30.51 -2.73
N ILE A 359 35.15 -30.46 -3.13
CA ILE A 359 34.16 -31.50 -2.84
C ILE A 359 34.19 -32.55 -3.97
N PRO A 360 34.23 -33.86 -3.66
CA PRO A 360 34.12 -34.91 -4.67
C PRO A 360 32.81 -34.76 -5.45
N TYR A 361 32.87 -34.93 -6.77
CA TYR A 361 31.65 -34.89 -7.58
C TYR A 361 30.68 -36.00 -7.10
N PRO A 362 29.42 -35.67 -6.76
CA PRO A 362 28.47 -36.68 -6.33
C PRO A 362 28.25 -37.70 -7.45
N PRO A 363 28.01 -38.98 -7.13
CA PRO A 363 27.62 -39.95 -8.16
C PRO A 363 26.36 -39.44 -8.87
N PRO A 364 26.21 -39.69 -10.19
CA PRO A 364 25.08 -39.18 -10.97
C PRO A 364 23.77 -39.65 -10.35
N VAL A 365 23.09 -38.72 -9.68
CA VAL A 365 21.83 -38.98 -8.99
C VAL A 365 20.77 -39.17 -10.05
N SER A 366 20.19 -40.36 -10.17
CA SER A 366 19.04 -40.58 -11.04
C SER A 366 17.95 -39.55 -10.67
N PRO A 367 17.29 -38.89 -11.65
CA PRO A 367 16.40 -37.76 -11.38
C PRO A 367 15.21 -38.06 -10.45
N ALA A 368 14.96 -39.33 -10.13
CA ALA A 368 13.92 -39.82 -9.22
C ALA A 368 14.22 -39.67 -7.70
N VAL A 369 15.40 -39.22 -7.28
CA VAL A 369 15.79 -39.26 -5.83
C VAL A 369 15.33 -38.03 -5.01
N LYS A 370 14.89 -36.94 -5.66
CA LYS A 370 14.27 -35.77 -5.01
C LYS A 370 12.93 -35.32 -5.61
N THR A 371 12.30 -36.13 -6.46
CA THR A 371 10.83 -36.11 -6.54
C THR A 371 10.30 -36.50 -5.16
N SER A 372 9.44 -35.68 -4.56
CA SER A 372 8.94 -35.84 -3.20
C SER A 372 8.54 -37.29 -2.92
N SER A 373 9.20 -37.95 -1.95
CA SER A 373 8.92 -39.33 -1.54
C SER A 373 7.65 -39.46 -0.68
N VAL A 374 6.81 -38.43 -0.69
CA VAL A 374 5.42 -38.47 -0.23
C VAL A 374 4.60 -39.00 -1.41
N PRO A 375 3.88 -40.12 -1.28
CA PRO A 375 2.91 -40.50 -2.30
C PRO A 375 1.92 -39.35 -2.46
N ASP A 376 1.70 -38.87 -3.68
CA ASP A 376 0.61 -37.93 -3.97
C ASP A 376 -0.72 -38.64 -3.64
N ASN A 377 -1.20 -38.51 -2.41
CA ASN A 377 -2.54 -38.91 -2.01
C ASN A 377 -3.55 -37.90 -2.59
N TYR A 378 -3.70 -37.89 -3.92
CA TYR A 378 -4.78 -37.19 -4.63
C TYR A 378 -6.18 -37.53 -4.08
N VAL A 379 -6.30 -38.64 -3.35
CA VAL A 379 -7.49 -39.06 -2.60
C VAL A 379 -7.96 -37.99 -1.58
N ASP A 380 -7.05 -37.23 -0.97
CA ASP A 380 -7.39 -36.24 0.06
C ASP A 380 -7.78 -34.87 -0.52
N TYR A 381 -7.48 -34.63 -1.80
CA TYR A 381 -7.74 -33.36 -2.50
C TYR A 381 -8.94 -33.47 -3.44
N LEU A 382 -9.45 -32.31 -3.86
CA LEU A 382 -10.52 -32.20 -4.84
C LEU A 382 -10.02 -32.69 -6.23
N PRO A 383 -10.65 -33.71 -6.84
CA PRO A 383 -10.30 -34.11 -8.20
C PRO A 383 -11.00 -33.20 -9.23
N LEU A 384 -10.33 -32.98 -10.36
CA LEU A 384 -10.98 -32.45 -11.56
C LEU A 384 -11.99 -33.49 -12.08
N ARG A 385 -13.18 -33.06 -12.53
CA ARG A 385 -14.22 -33.94 -13.11
C ARG A 385 -14.23 -33.92 -14.64
N LEU A 386 -13.08 -33.64 -15.24
CA LEU A 386 -12.87 -33.56 -16.69
C LEU A 386 -11.62 -34.39 -17.03
N ASP A 387 -11.59 -34.97 -18.21
CA ASP A 387 -10.44 -35.69 -18.72
C ASP A 387 -9.39 -34.72 -19.30
N GLN A 388 -8.16 -35.19 -19.49
CA GLN A 388 -7.08 -34.35 -20.04
C GLN A 388 -7.36 -33.85 -21.47
N SER A 389 -8.25 -34.53 -22.21
CA SER A 389 -8.74 -34.10 -23.53
C SER A 389 -9.56 -32.81 -23.49
N ASP A 390 -10.12 -32.48 -22.33
CA ASP A 390 -11.10 -31.41 -22.16
C ASP A 390 -10.41 -30.11 -21.67
N ILE A 391 -9.08 -30.16 -21.51
CA ILE A 391 -8.23 -29.04 -21.11
C ILE A 391 -7.50 -28.50 -22.34
N HIS A 392 -7.97 -27.38 -22.86
CA HIS A 392 -7.51 -26.82 -24.14
C HIS A 392 -6.47 -25.71 -23.91
N LEU A 393 -5.21 -25.95 -24.31
CA LEU A 393 -4.19 -24.90 -24.31
C LEU A 393 -4.36 -23.97 -25.53
N VAL A 394 -4.71 -22.72 -25.23
CA VAL A 394 -4.99 -21.66 -26.21
C VAL A 394 -3.78 -20.73 -26.29
N ASP A 395 -2.89 -21.03 -27.24
CA ASP A 395 -1.57 -20.42 -27.45
C ASP A 395 -1.47 -19.58 -28.73
N THR A 396 -2.52 -19.57 -29.56
CA THR A 396 -2.56 -18.91 -30.87
C THR A 396 -3.86 -18.13 -31.07
N PRO A 397 -3.86 -17.04 -31.86
CA PRO A 397 -5.08 -16.25 -32.09
C PRO A 397 -6.26 -17.04 -32.68
N GLY A 398 -6.00 -18.07 -33.51
CA GLY A 398 -7.05 -18.93 -34.07
C GLY A 398 -7.80 -19.69 -32.97
N LYS A 399 -7.07 -20.44 -32.13
CA LYS A 399 -7.64 -21.13 -30.95
C LYS A 399 -8.35 -20.17 -29.99
N LEU A 400 -7.89 -18.92 -29.88
CA LEU A 400 -8.55 -17.92 -29.04
C LEU A 400 -9.92 -17.52 -29.60
N ILE A 401 -10.06 -17.36 -30.91
CA ILE A 401 -11.37 -17.10 -31.53
C ILE A 401 -12.27 -18.33 -31.39
N GLU A 402 -11.77 -19.54 -31.66
CA GLU A 402 -12.50 -20.81 -31.50
C GLU A 402 -13.04 -20.99 -30.07
N ALA A 403 -12.20 -20.78 -29.06
CA ALA A 403 -12.60 -20.84 -27.65
C ALA A 403 -13.60 -19.74 -27.27
N VAL A 404 -13.45 -18.52 -27.80
CA VAL A 404 -14.38 -17.42 -27.51
C VAL A 404 -15.74 -17.65 -28.16
N ASP A 405 -15.77 -18.18 -29.38
CA ASP A 405 -17.02 -18.46 -30.08
C ASP A 405 -17.77 -19.61 -29.40
N ASP A 406 -17.11 -20.73 -29.09
CA ASP A 406 -17.72 -21.83 -28.31
C ASP A 406 -18.30 -21.34 -26.96
N ILE A 407 -17.49 -20.65 -26.13
CA ILE A 407 -17.97 -20.11 -24.85
C ILE A 407 -19.16 -19.17 -25.05
N SER A 408 -19.13 -18.31 -26.08
CA SER A 408 -20.15 -17.28 -26.29
C SER A 408 -21.44 -17.75 -26.95
N GLU A 409 -21.41 -18.90 -27.63
CA GLU A 409 -22.57 -19.48 -28.34
C GLU A 409 -23.24 -20.60 -27.54
N ASN A 410 -22.47 -21.38 -26.77
CA ASN A 410 -22.96 -22.56 -26.06
C ASN A 410 -23.19 -22.36 -24.55
N TYR A 411 -22.60 -21.32 -23.92
CA TYR A 411 -22.58 -21.19 -22.46
C TYR A 411 -23.08 -19.83 -21.92
N ASN A 412 -23.72 -19.86 -20.76
CA ASN A 412 -24.19 -18.68 -20.01
C ASN A 412 -23.43 -18.46 -18.69
N MET A 413 -22.41 -19.27 -18.41
CA MET A 413 -21.58 -19.15 -17.23
C MET A 413 -20.16 -19.63 -17.54
N VAL A 414 -19.17 -18.90 -17.04
CA VAL A 414 -17.75 -19.24 -17.14
C VAL A 414 -17.07 -19.06 -15.78
N GLY A 415 -16.36 -20.08 -15.32
CA GLY A 415 -15.44 -19.99 -14.20
C GLY A 415 -14.15 -19.29 -14.65
N LEU A 416 -13.69 -18.31 -13.87
CA LEU A 416 -12.54 -17.46 -14.20
C LEU A 416 -11.52 -17.50 -13.07
N ASP A 417 -10.27 -17.73 -13.46
CA ASP A 417 -9.08 -17.50 -12.66
C ASP A 417 -7.93 -16.95 -13.52
N CYS A 418 -6.85 -16.47 -12.91
CA CYS A 418 -5.61 -16.09 -13.62
C CYS A 418 -4.38 -16.47 -12.81
N GLU A 419 -3.33 -16.92 -13.49
CA GLU A 419 -2.04 -17.23 -12.86
C GLU A 419 -0.93 -16.29 -13.30
N TRP A 420 -0.04 -15.97 -12.37
CA TRP A 420 1.13 -15.14 -12.60
C TRP A 420 2.31 -15.60 -11.77
N LYS A 421 3.51 -15.44 -12.33
CA LYS A 421 4.75 -15.75 -11.63
C LYS A 421 4.88 -14.86 -10.38
N PRO A 422 5.22 -15.44 -9.21
CA PRO A 422 5.44 -14.66 -8.01
C PRO A 422 6.51 -13.59 -8.23
N SER A 423 6.16 -12.32 -8.01
CA SER A 423 7.06 -11.18 -8.26
C SER A 423 8.38 -11.24 -7.49
N LEU A 424 8.38 -11.90 -6.33
CA LEU A 424 9.43 -11.88 -5.29
C LEU A 424 9.91 -10.47 -4.91
N GLY A 425 9.09 -9.45 -5.20
CA GLY A 425 9.47 -8.05 -5.08
C GLY A 425 10.61 -7.64 -6.03
N ILE A 426 10.86 -8.34 -7.13
CA ILE A 426 11.81 -7.97 -8.18
C ILE A 426 11.07 -7.25 -9.31
N PHE A 427 10.06 -7.91 -9.89
CA PHE A 427 9.29 -7.43 -11.05
C PHE A 427 7.84 -7.06 -10.68
N LYS A 428 7.10 -6.47 -11.62
CA LYS A 428 5.65 -6.24 -11.48
C LYS A 428 4.89 -7.49 -11.91
N GLU A 429 3.85 -7.84 -11.16
CA GLU A 429 2.98 -9.00 -11.43
C GLU A 429 2.18 -8.76 -12.72
N LYS A 430 2.15 -9.77 -13.59
CA LYS A 430 1.50 -9.77 -14.90
C LYS A 430 0.91 -11.15 -15.14
N ALA A 431 -0.30 -11.23 -15.69
CA ALA A 431 -0.93 -12.51 -16.00
C ALA A 431 -0.07 -13.29 -17.01
N ALA A 432 0.29 -14.53 -16.66
CA ALA A 432 0.99 -15.47 -17.53
C ALA A 432 0.01 -16.52 -18.11
N LEU A 433 -1.09 -16.78 -17.41
CA LEU A 433 -2.19 -17.64 -17.85
C LEU A 433 -3.53 -17.01 -17.41
N CYS A 434 -4.59 -17.26 -18.18
CA CYS A 434 -5.98 -16.97 -17.79
C CYS A 434 -6.82 -18.21 -18.08
N GLN A 435 -7.66 -18.61 -17.13
CA GLN A 435 -8.41 -19.85 -17.21
C GLN A 435 -9.89 -19.55 -17.36
N LEU A 436 -10.51 -20.11 -18.41
CA LEU A 436 -11.94 -20.03 -18.69
C LEU A 436 -12.55 -21.42 -18.64
N ALA A 437 -13.19 -21.77 -17.54
CA ALA A 437 -13.86 -23.04 -17.34
C ALA A 437 -15.34 -22.95 -17.76
N VAL A 438 -15.78 -23.90 -18.58
CA VAL A 438 -17.20 -24.19 -18.85
C VAL A 438 -17.54 -25.59 -18.32
N TRP A 439 -18.77 -26.08 -18.54
CA TRP A 439 -19.27 -27.28 -17.86
C TRP A 439 -18.58 -28.60 -18.25
N ASP A 440 -17.99 -28.64 -19.45
CA ASP A 440 -17.41 -29.83 -20.09
C ASP A 440 -16.00 -29.58 -20.66
N SER A 441 -15.41 -28.40 -20.43
CA SER A 441 -14.09 -28.02 -20.95
C SER A 441 -13.47 -26.86 -20.16
N VAL A 442 -12.14 -26.76 -20.20
CA VAL A 442 -11.39 -25.61 -19.64
C VAL A 442 -10.38 -25.09 -20.65
N TYR A 443 -10.49 -23.81 -20.98
CA TYR A 443 -9.58 -23.12 -21.89
C TYR A 443 -8.51 -22.39 -21.09
N LEU A 444 -7.25 -22.80 -21.28
CA LEU A 444 -6.07 -22.20 -20.67
C LEU A 444 -5.45 -21.22 -21.67
N LEU A 445 -5.76 -19.93 -21.52
CA LEU A 445 -5.27 -18.87 -22.39
C LEU A 445 -3.82 -18.52 -22.03
N ASP A 446 -2.87 -18.89 -22.88
CA ASP A 446 -1.45 -18.57 -22.73
C ASP A 446 -1.21 -17.10 -23.07
N ILE A 447 -1.31 -16.24 -22.05
CA ILE A 447 -1.18 -14.79 -22.21
C ILE A 447 0.21 -14.38 -22.73
N LEU A 448 1.24 -15.19 -22.48
CA LEU A 448 2.59 -14.92 -22.97
C LEU A 448 2.68 -15.21 -24.47
N ALA A 449 2.27 -16.40 -24.91
CA ALA A 449 2.28 -16.76 -26.33
C ALA A 449 1.36 -15.85 -27.15
N LEU A 450 0.11 -15.63 -26.69
CA LEU A 450 -0.87 -14.80 -27.38
C LEU A 450 -0.44 -13.33 -27.53
N LYS A 451 0.43 -12.83 -26.65
CA LYS A 451 1.00 -11.48 -26.74
C LYS A 451 1.98 -11.28 -27.90
N GLU A 452 2.76 -12.31 -28.24
CA GLU A 452 3.75 -12.22 -29.32
C GLU A 452 3.08 -11.93 -30.67
N TYR A 453 1.82 -12.33 -30.83
CA TYR A 453 1.02 -12.16 -32.06
C TYR A 453 0.28 -10.80 -32.17
N GLN A 454 0.40 -9.90 -31.19
CA GLN A 454 -0.11 -8.50 -31.18
C GLN A 454 -1.51 -8.21 -31.79
N SER A 455 -2.43 -9.16 -31.81
CA SER A 455 -3.80 -8.93 -32.29
C SER A 455 -4.66 -8.28 -31.20
N LYS A 456 -4.54 -6.95 -31.02
CA LYS A 456 -5.42 -6.14 -30.16
C LYS A 456 -6.90 -6.48 -30.40
N GLN A 457 -7.26 -6.75 -31.66
CA GLN A 457 -8.57 -7.18 -32.12
C GLN A 457 -9.06 -8.50 -31.49
N ALA A 458 -8.20 -9.49 -31.24
CA ALA A 458 -8.60 -10.75 -30.63
C ALA A 458 -8.87 -10.59 -29.12
N TRP A 459 -8.08 -9.74 -28.45
CA TRP A 459 -8.35 -9.34 -27.07
C TRP A 459 -9.64 -8.51 -26.94
N GLU A 460 -9.87 -7.55 -27.84
CA GLU A 460 -11.14 -6.82 -27.93
C GLU A 460 -12.33 -7.74 -28.21
N TYR A 461 -12.13 -8.77 -29.04
CA TYR A 461 -13.14 -9.79 -29.31
C TYR A 461 -13.51 -10.59 -28.06
N LEU A 462 -12.52 -11.13 -27.35
CA LEU A 462 -12.67 -11.81 -26.06
C LEU A 462 -13.40 -10.92 -25.03
N LEU A 463 -12.94 -9.67 -24.88
CA LEU A 463 -13.54 -8.71 -23.96
C LEU A 463 -15.02 -8.44 -24.29
N ARG A 464 -15.34 -8.22 -25.57
CA ARG A 464 -16.71 -7.95 -26.03
C ARG A 464 -17.63 -9.17 -25.91
N LYS A 465 -17.19 -10.35 -26.37
CA LYS A 465 -18.01 -11.58 -26.43
C LYS A 465 -18.24 -12.22 -25.07
N ILE A 466 -17.27 -12.17 -24.16
CA ILE A 466 -17.34 -12.82 -22.84
C ILE A 466 -17.46 -11.80 -21.71
N PHE A 467 -16.49 -10.91 -21.53
CA PHE A 467 -16.38 -10.10 -20.30
C PHE A 467 -17.36 -8.93 -20.19
N TYR A 468 -17.75 -8.33 -21.33
CA TYR A 468 -18.75 -7.25 -21.41
C TYR A 468 -20.16 -7.75 -21.68
N ASN A 469 -20.30 -8.98 -22.19
CA ASN A 469 -21.58 -9.66 -22.38
C ASN A 469 -22.28 -9.89 -21.03
N GLU A 470 -23.56 -9.54 -20.91
CA GLU A 470 -24.32 -9.68 -19.66
C GLU A 470 -25.07 -11.00 -19.51
N GLU A 471 -25.30 -11.71 -20.62
CA GLU A 471 -25.90 -13.05 -20.63
C GLU A 471 -24.94 -14.13 -20.10
N ILE A 472 -23.64 -13.86 -20.14
CA ILE A 472 -22.60 -14.76 -19.61
C ILE A 472 -22.19 -14.31 -18.21
N THR A 473 -22.45 -15.13 -17.21
CA THR A 473 -21.99 -14.89 -15.83
C THR A 473 -20.52 -15.28 -15.68
N LYS A 474 -19.66 -14.35 -15.27
CA LYS A 474 -18.25 -14.63 -14.94
C LYS A 474 -18.17 -14.90 -13.44
N LEU A 475 -17.87 -16.15 -13.08
CA LEU A 475 -17.73 -16.58 -11.69
C LEU A 475 -16.25 -16.59 -11.31
N GLY A 476 -15.87 -15.99 -10.18
CA GLY A 476 -14.49 -15.94 -9.70
C GLY A 476 -14.41 -15.89 -8.17
N TYR A 477 -13.20 -16.06 -7.61
CA TYR A 477 -12.95 -15.90 -6.17
C TYR A 477 -11.86 -14.83 -5.97
N GLY A 478 -12.27 -13.59 -5.74
CA GLY A 478 -11.39 -12.43 -5.90
C GLY A 478 -11.32 -11.88 -7.33
N GLY A 479 -11.96 -12.56 -8.30
CA GLY A 479 -11.88 -12.39 -9.77
C GLY A 479 -11.88 -10.98 -10.37
N ILE A 480 -12.33 -9.96 -9.63
CA ILE A 480 -12.20 -8.55 -10.06
C ILE A 480 -10.73 -8.12 -10.09
N ASN A 481 -9.91 -8.61 -9.16
CA ASN A 481 -8.47 -8.36 -9.17
C ASN A 481 -7.84 -8.94 -10.43
N ASP A 482 -8.19 -10.18 -10.73
CA ASP A 482 -7.55 -11.01 -11.75
C ASP A 482 -7.94 -10.50 -13.15
N LEU A 483 -9.18 -10.04 -13.33
CA LEU A 483 -9.63 -9.25 -14.48
C LEU A 483 -8.84 -7.94 -14.67
N ASN A 484 -8.51 -7.23 -13.59
CA ASN A 484 -7.74 -5.98 -13.70
C ASN A 484 -6.28 -6.26 -14.08
N VAL A 485 -5.66 -7.29 -13.48
CA VAL A 485 -4.30 -7.74 -13.84
C VAL A 485 -4.27 -8.22 -15.28
N LEU A 486 -5.27 -9.00 -15.73
CA LEU A 486 -5.40 -9.44 -17.12
C LEU A 486 -5.52 -8.26 -18.09
N ILE A 487 -6.42 -7.29 -17.83
CA ILE A 487 -6.58 -6.11 -18.69
C ILE A 487 -5.32 -5.24 -18.74
N GLU A 488 -4.68 -4.96 -17.59
CA GLU A 488 -3.40 -4.24 -17.57
C GLU A 488 -2.33 -5.01 -18.35
N THR A 489 -2.33 -6.34 -18.23
CA THR A 489 -1.40 -7.21 -18.93
C THR A 489 -1.59 -7.14 -20.45
N ILE A 490 -2.80 -7.32 -20.98
CA ILE A 490 -3.07 -7.33 -22.44
C ILE A 490 -3.10 -5.93 -23.07
N GLY A 491 -3.05 -4.85 -22.27
CA GLY A 491 -2.92 -3.48 -22.77
C GLY A 491 -4.14 -2.94 -23.52
N CYS A 492 -5.32 -3.53 -23.31
CA CYS A 492 -6.56 -3.07 -23.93
C CYS A 492 -7.29 -2.07 -23.03
N GLU A 493 -7.38 -0.82 -23.48
CA GLU A 493 -8.15 0.20 -22.77
C GLU A 493 -9.65 -0.10 -22.75
N LYS A 494 -10.36 0.39 -21.72
CA LYS A 494 -11.83 0.28 -21.61
C LYS A 494 -12.49 1.28 -22.55
N GLU A 495 -12.68 0.89 -23.82
CA GLU A 495 -13.37 1.71 -24.82
C GLU A 495 -14.69 2.27 -24.27
N GLY A 496 -14.88 3.59 -24.41
CA GLY A 496 -16.12 4.27 -23.99
C GLY A 496 -16.47 4.16 -22.50
N GLY A 497 -15.55 3.71 -21.64
CA GLY A 497 -15.85 3.47 -20.22
C GLY A 497 -16.72 2.23 -19.96
N GLN A 498 -16.76 1.26 -20.89
CA GLN A 498 -17.40 -0.03 -20.67
C GLN A 498 -16.83 -0.72 -19.41
N LYS A 499 -17.73 -1.37 -18.67
CA LYS A 499 -17.40 -2.12 -17.44
C LYS A 499 -17.81 -3.57 -17.64
N TYR A 500 -17.05 -4.48 -17.05
CA TYR A 500 -17.43 -5.89 -16.94
C TYR A 500 -18.87 -6.01 -16.40
N ARG A 501 -19.69 -6.84 -17.04
CA ARG A 501 -21.07 -7.13 -16.60
C ARG A 501 -21.15 -8.55 -16.07
N SER A 502 -22.14 -8.81 -15.22
CA SER A 502 -22.43 -10.15 -14.69
C SER A 502 -21.22 -10.87 -14.07
N VAL A 503 -20.36 -10.12 -13.36
CA VAL A 503 -19.24 -10.69 -12.59
C VAL A 503 -19.71 -11.03 -11.18
N VAL A 504 -19.62 -12.29 -10.80
CA VAL A 504 -19.92 -12.82 -9.47
C VAL A 504 -18.60 -13.18 -8.78
N ASP A 505 -18.23 -12.39 -7.78
CA ASP A 505 -17.16 -12.75 -6.85
C ASP A 505 -17.73 -13.57 -5.69
N LEU A 506 -17.35 -14.86 -5.63
CA LEU A 506 -17.73 -15.78 -4.57
C LEU A 506 -17.24 -15.33 -3.19
N LEU A 507 -16.09 -14.67 -3.08
CA LEU A 507 -15.59 -14.14 -1.80
C LEU A 507 -16.54 -13.07 -1.25
N SER A 508 -16.96 -12.12 -2.09
CA SER A 508 -17.96 -11.09 -1.75
C SER A 508 -19.35 -11.68 -1.52
N PHE A 509 -19.75 -12.69 -2.31
CA PHE A 509 -21.03 -13.39 -2.14
C PHE A 509 -21.12 -14.05 -0.76
N PHE A 510 -20.13 -14.85 -0.35
CA PHE A 510 -20.14 -15.51 0.96
C PHE A 510 -20.08 -14.53 2.13
N LYS A 511 -19.33 -13.41 2.01
CA LYS A 511 -19.36 -12.33 3.01
C LYS A 511 -20.77 -11.74 3.16
N LYS A 512 -21.48 -11.51 2.06
CA LYS A 512 -22.85 -11.00 2.09
C LYS A 512 -23.86 -12.03 2.58
N LEU A 513 -23.71 -13.30 2.19
CA LEU A 513 -24.57 -14.40 2.64
C LEU A 513 -24.53 -14.51 4.18
N LYS A 514 -23.32 -14.59 4.77
CA LYS A 514 -23.14 -14.60 6.24
C LYS A 514 -23.71 -13.36 6.95
N THR A 515 -23.78 -12.22 6.26
CA THR A 515 -24.23 -10.94 6.86
C THR A 515 -25.75 -10.74 6.76
N HIS A 516 -26.38 -11.26 5.69
CA HIS A 516 -27.79 -10.97 5.36
C HIS A 516 -28.71 -12.20 5.43
N TYR A 517 -28.15 -13.40 5.32
CA TYR A 517 -28.84 -14.69 5.32
C TYR A 517 -28.05 -15.71 6.16
N PRO A 518 -27.82 -15.43 7.47
CA PRO A 518 -26.96 -16.25 8.33
C PRO A 518 -27.44 -17.69 8.39
N GLU A 519 -28.76 -17.94 8.39
CA GLU A 519 -29.35 -19.29 8.36
C GLU A 519 -28.96 -20.09 7.10
N VAL A 520 -28.86 -19.45 5.94
CA VAL A 520 -28.43 -20.09 4.69
C VAL A 520 -26.92 -20.33 4.71
N ALA A 521 -26.16 -19.40 5.28
CA ALA A 521 -24.72 -19.56 5.44
C ALA A 521 -24.37 -20.68 6.43
N GLU A 522 -25.08 -20.80 7.55
CA GLU A 522 -24.95 -21.89 8.53
C GLU A 522 -25.34 -23.25 7.91
N GLU A 523 -26.40 -23.32 7.09
CA GLU A 523 -26.76 -24.53 6.34
C GLU A 523 -25.58 -25.01 5.45
N ILE A 524 -24.96 -24.10 4.70
CA ILE A 524 -23.81 -24.41 3.82
C ILE A 524 -22.55 -24.77 4.63
N GLU A 525 -22.24 -24.04 5.70
CA GLU A 525 -21.08 -24.31 6.56
C GLU A 525 -21.21 -25.66 7.31
N SER A 526 -22.44 -26.14 7.53
CA SER A 526 -22.71 -27.43 8.15
C SER A 526 -22.41 -28.65 7.27
N TRP A 527 -22.34 -28.49 5.94
CA TRP A 527 -22.17 -29.63 5.01
C TRP A 527 -20.88 -30.40 5.26
N HIS A 528 -19.77 -29.68 5.45
CA HIS A 528 -18.45 -30.25 5.67
C HIS A 528 -17.69 -29.44 6.75
N PRO A 529 -17.93 -29.72 8.05
CA PRO A 529 -17.41 -28.91 9.15
C PRO A 529 -15.89 -28.85 9.21
N SER A 530 -15.30 -27.65 9.07
CA SER A 530 -13.85 -27.44 9.11
C SER A 530 -13.30 -27.39 10.56
N GLN A 531 -13.31 -28.52 11.25
CA GLN A 531 -12.66 -28.69 12.55
C GLN A 531 -11.12 -28.63 12.39
N GLY A 532 -10.44 -27.81 13.20
CA GLY A 532 -8.98 -27.77 13.32
C GLY A 532 -8.17 -27.33 12.07
N ASP A 533 -8.83 -27.01 10.96
CA ASP A 533 -8.15 -26.92 9.66
C ASP A 533 -7.53 -25.53 9.37
N ASP A 534 -6.29 -25.53 8.88
CA ASP A 534 -5.49 -24.33 8.55
C ASP A 534 -5.77 -23.75 7.15
N GLN A 535 -6.63 -24.41 6.37
CA GLN A 535 -6.98 -23.95 5.02
C GLN A 535 -7.66 -22.58 5.00
N LYS A 536 -7.32 -21.79 3.99
CA LYS A 536 -7.82 -20.44 3.73
C LYS A 536 -8.08 -20.26 2.23
N GLY A 537 -8.89 -19.25 1.90
CA GLY A 537 -9.20 -18.86 0.52
C GLY A 537 -10.13 -19.85 -0.18
N LEU A 538 -10.03 -19.91 -1.52
CA LEU A 538 -10.84 -20.80 -2.36
C LEU A 538 -10.76 -22.27 -1.92
N SER A 539 -9.57 -22.77 -1.55
CA SER A 539 -9.39 -24.14 -1.05
C SER A 539 -10.21 -24.44 0.22
N GLN A 540 -10.38 -23.46 1.12
CA GLN A 540 -11.26 -23.61 2.29
C GLN A 540 -12.74 -23.66 1.86
N LEU A 541 -13.13 -22.85 0.87
CA LEU A 541 -14.48 -22.85 0.32
C LEU A 541 -14.80 -24.18 -0.39
N CYS A 542 -13.86 -24.72 -1.18
CA CYS A 542 -13.95 -26.06 -1.77
C CYS A 542 -14.13 -27.12 -0.68
N LYS A 543 -13.39 -27.05 0.44
CA LYS A 543 -13.59 -28.00 1.54
C LYS A 543 -14.99 -27.91 2.16
N ILE A 544 -15.51 -26.70 2.39
CA ILE A 544 -16.85 -26.47 2.95
C ILE A 544 -17.97 -26.93 2.00
N VAL A 545 -17.84 -26.67 0.69
CA VAL A 545 -18.92 -26.89 -0.30
C VAL A 545 -18.83 -28.24 -1.02
N LEU A 546 -17.62 -28.74 -1.24
CA LEU A 546 -17.31 -29.94 -2.04
C LEU A 546 -16.69 -31.07 -1.22
N GLY A 547 -16.41 -30.84 0.08
CA GLY A 547 -15.90 -31.82 1.02
C GLY A 547 -14.38 -32.03 0.98
N ARG A 548 -13.67 -31.46 0.00
CA ARG A 548 -12.21 -31.59 -0.16
C ARG A 548 -11.53 -30.25 -0.49
N PRO A 549 -10.33 -29.99 0.06
CA PRO A 549 -9.53 -28.82 -0.29
C PRO A 549 -8.90 -28.94 -1.68
N LEU A 550 -8.47 -27.81 -2.24
CA LEU A 550 -7.56 -27.75 -3.40
C LEU A 550 -6.11 -28.02 -2.94
N ASN A 551 -5.35 -28.77 -3.74
CA ASN A 551 -3.91 -28.98 -3.52
C ASN A 551 -3.13 -27.73 -3.97
N LYS A 552 -2.41 -27.07 -3.05
CA LYS A 552 -1.73 -25.79 -3.30
C LYS A 552 -0.27 -25.91 -3.77
N ALA A 553 0.23 -27.10 -4.09
CA ALA A 553 1.63 -27.32 -4.46
C ALA A 553 2.11 -26.40 -5.61
N GLU A 554 1.26 -26.19 -6.62
CA GLU A 554 1.58 -25.37 -7.80
C GLU A 554 1.19 -23.88 -7.69
N GLN A 555 0.54 -23.46 -6.60
CA GLN A 555 0.17 -22.04 -6.36
C GLN A 555 1.40 -21.10 -6.34
N PHE A 556 2.60 -21.63 -6.09
CA PHE A 556 3.83 -20.87 -6.07
C PHE A 556 4.85 -21.39 -7.09
N SER A 557 4.40 -21.62 -8.31
CA SER A 557 5.24 -22.09 -9.42
C SER A 557 5.67 -20.97 -10.37
N ASN A 558 6.67 -21.26 -11.21
CA ASN A 558 7.05 -20.34 -12.28
C ASN A 558 6.04 -20.41 -13.44
N TRP A 559 4.96 -19.64 -13.33
CA TRP A 559 3.91 -19.57 -14.35
C TRP A 559 4.34 -18.91 -15.67
N GLU A 560 5.53 -18.28 -15.74
CA GLU A 560 6.13 -17.82 -17.00
C GLU A 560 6.92 -18.92 -17.73
N ARG A 561 7.17 -20.07 -17.09
CA ARG A 561 7.85 -21.21 -17.72
C ARG A 561 7.09 -21.70 -18.94
N ARG A 562 7.80 -21.97 -20.04
CA ARG A 562 7.26 -22.69 -21.22
C ARG A 562 8.16 -23.87 -21.63
N PRO A 563 7.60 -25.05 -21.95
CA PRO A 563 6.19 -25.43 -21.74
C PRO A 563 5.84 -25.49 -20.24
N LEU A 564 4.55 -25.31 -19.93
CA LEU A 564 4.01 -25.54 -18.58
C LEU A 564 4.12 -27.03 -18.23
N ARG A 565 4.31 -27.35 -16.95
CA ARG A 565 4.27 -28.73 -16.44
C ARG A 565 2.83 -29.25 -16.41
N GLU A 566 2.65 -30.57 -16.53
CA GLU A 566 1.30 -31.18 -16.44
C GLU A 566 0.60 -30.84 -15.11
N ARG A 567 1.35 -30.86 -14.00
CA ARG A 567 0.84 -30.42 -12.67
C ARG A 567 0.32 -28.98 -12.69
N GLN A 568 1.02 -28.05 -13.35
CA GLN A 568 0.57 -26.66 -13.51
C GLN A 568 -0.72 -26.57 -14.34
N ILE A 569 -0.81 -27.33 -15.43
CA ILE A 569 -2.01 -27.40 -16.30
C ILE A 569 -3.22 -27.91 -15.51
N PHE A 570 -3.09 -29.03 -14.78
CA PHE A 570 -4.17 -29.59 -13.98
C PHE A 570 -4.58 -28.68 -12.79
N TYR A 571 -3.61 -28.06 -12.10
CA TYR A 571 -3.88 -27.09 -11.04
C TYR A 571 -4.69 -25.91 -11.59
N ALA A 572 -4.19 -25.26 -12.65
CA ALA A 572 -4.82 -24.10 -13.26
C ALA A 572 -6.24 -24.41 -13.76
N ALA A 573 -6.45 -25.58 -14.37
CA ALA A 573 -7.77 -25.99 -14.82
C ALA A 573 -8.75 -26.22 -13.65
N LEU A 574 -8.28 -26.82 -12.56
CA LEU A 574 -9.10 -27.08 -11.38
C LEU A 574 -9.49 -25.81 -10.62
N ASP A 575 -8.58 -24.84 -10.45
CA ASP A 575 -8.87 -23.61 -9.71
C ASP A 575 -9.99 -22.78 -10.37
N ALA A 576 -10.08 -22.77 -11.71
CA ALA A 576 -11.24 -22.20 -12.42
C ALA A 576 -12.48 -23.11 -12.42
N TYR A 577 -12.33 -24.42 -12.66
CA TYR A 577 -13.47 -25.35 -12.77
C TYR A 577 -14.17 -25.60 -11.42
N CYS A 578 -13.44 -25.55 -10.31
CA CYS A 578 -14.02 -25.73 -8.97
C CYS A 578 -15.07 -24.65 -8.63
N LEU A 579 -15.00 -23.48 -9.26
CA LEU A 579 -16.00 -22.42 -9.13
C LEU A 579 -17.37 -22.88 -9.66
N LEU A 580 -17.40 -23.55 -10.81
CA LEU A 580 -18.61 -24.14 -11.38
C LEU A 580 -19.15 -25.28 -10.49
N MET A 581 -18.27 -26.12 -9.95
CA MET A 581 -18.64 -27.17 -8.99
C MET A 581 -19.24 -26.59 -7.70
N ILE A 582 -18.70 -25.46 -7.21
CA ILE A 582 -19.28 -24.72 -6.07
C ILE A 582 -20.67 -24.21 -6.43
N TYR A 583 -20.85 -23.59 -7.61
CA TYR A 583 -22.16 -23.10 -8.03
C TYR A 583 -23.19 -24.23 -8.21
N GLU A 584 -22.81 -25.36 -8.80
CA GLU A 584 -23.62 -26.58 -8.91
C GLU A 584 -24.20 -27.00 -7.55
N LYS A 585 -23.36 -27.02 -6.50
CA LYS A 585 -23.80 -27.36 -5.13
C LYS A 585 -24.65 -26.28 -4.47
N LEU A 586 -24.36 -25.01 -4.71
CA LEU A 586 -25.11 -23.90 -4.11
C LEU A 586 -26.50 -23.70 -4.73
N TYR A 587 -26.65 -23.94 -6.04
CA TYR A 587 -27.88 -23.61 -6.78
C TYR A 587 -29.16 -24.19 -6.15
N PRO A 588 -29.24 -25.48 -5.74
CA PRO A 588 -30.45 -26.03 -5.12
C PRO A 588 -30.82 -25.37 -3.79
N VAL A 589 -29.84 -25.03 -2.94
CA VAL A 589 -30.10 -24.40 -1.64
C VAL A 589 -30.44 -22.92 -1.78
N LEU A 590 -29.79 -22.19 -2.68
CA LEU A 590 -30.21 -20.81 -2.96
C LEU A 590 -31.64 -20.78 -3.49
N LYS A 591 -31.99 -21.67 -4.43
CA LYS A 591 -33.34 -21.80 -4.98
C LYS A 591 -34.38 -22.19 -3.92
N LYS A 592 -34.05 -23.10 -3.00
CA LYS A 592 -34.89 -23.49 -1.84
C LYS A 592 -35.26 -22.29 -0.95
N HIS A 593 -34.35 -21.31 -0.83
CA HIS A 593 -34.55 -20.08 -0.06
C HIS A 593 -34.97 -18.86 -0.93
N GLU A 594 -35.42 -19.09 -2.17
CA GLU A 594 -35.79 -18.07 -3.18
C GLU A 594 -34.67 -17.07 -3.58
N LEU A 595 -33.42 -17.38 -3.20
CA LEU A 595 -32.21 -16.63 -3.50
C LEU A 595 -31.57 -17.04 -4.82
N ASP A 596 -30.68 -16.18 -5.30
CA ASP A 596 -29.69 -16.46 -6.32
C ASP A 596 -28.43 -15.61 -6.06
N LEU A 597 -27.35 -15.88 -6.78
CA LEU A 597 -26.06 -15.20 -6.64
C LEU A 597 -26.21 -13.67 -6.75
N ILE A 598 -27.02 -13.20 -7.70
CA ILE A 598 -27.19 -11.79 -8.02
C ILE A 598 -28.02 -11.08 -6.96
N LYS A 599 -29.13 -11.68 -6.49
CA LYS A 599 -29.92 -11.14 -5.36
C LYS A 599 -29.06 -10.93 -4.13
N VAL A 600 -28.30 -11.94 -3.70
CA VAL A 600 -27.43 -11.83 -2.50
C VAL A 600 -26.36 -10.74 -2.71
N LEU A 601 -25.77 -10.64 -3.90
CA LEU A 601 -24.81 -9.58 -4.23
C LEU A 601 -25.45 -8.19 -4.35
N GLN A 602 -26.71 -8.07 -4.76
CA GLN A 602 -27.44 -6.81 -4.85
C GLN A 602 -28.06 -6.37 -3.53
N THR A 603 -28.21 -7.29 -2.55
CA THR A 603 -28.65 -6.94 -1.19
C THR A 603 -27.77 -5.83 -0.64
N LYS A 604 -28.39 -4.67 -0.44
CA LYS A 604 -27.78 -3.50 0.19
C LYS A 604 -27.87 -3.68 1.70
N GLN A 605 -26.86 -3.22 2.41
CA GLN A 605 -27.02 -2.95 3.84
C GLN A 605 -28.17 -1.96 3.99
N THR A 606 -29.27 -2.39 4.58
CA THR A 606 -30.19 -1.47 5.22
C THR A 606 -29.39 -0.79 6.34
N PRO A 607 -29.17 0.53 6.31
CA PRO A 607 -28.39 1.19 7.35
C PRO A 607 -29.09 0.92 8.68
N PHE A 608 -28.39 0.25 9.60
CA PHE A 608 -28.92 -0.13 10.89
C PHE A 608 -29.40 1.14 11.61
N LYS A 609 -30.73 1.33 11.66
CA LYS A 609 -31.36 2.40 12.43
C LYS A 609 -31.26 2.03 13.90
N ALA A 610 -30.07 2.26 14.46
CA ALA A 610 -29.76 2.06 15.86
C ALA A 610 -30.81 2.77 16.72
N GLN A 611 -31.69 2.00 17.33
CA GLN A 611 -32.70 2.54 18.22
C GLN A 611 -31.99 2.94 19.51
N LYS A 612 -32.13 4.21 19.90
CA LYS A 612 -31.77 4.62 21.25
C LYS A 612 -32.72 3.91 22.20
N PRO A 613 -32.24 3.24 23.27
CA PRO A 613 -33.12 2.70 24.28
C PRO A 613 -33.99 3.83 24.84
N LYS A 614 -35.26 3.53 25.13
CA LYS A 614 -36.04 4.39 26.03
C LYS A 614 -35.23 4.54 27.33
N LEU A 615 -35.28 5.72 27.96
CA LEU A 615 -34.61 5.99 29.23
C LEU A 615 -35.16 5.07 30.34
N VAL A 616 -34.61 3.86 30.41
CA VAL A 616 -34.71 2.97 31.57
C VAL A 616 -33.70 3.48 32.59
N ALA A 617 -34.07 3.45 33.87
CA ALA A 617 -33.21 3.90 34.97
C ALA A 617 -31.83 3.25 34.88
N GLN A 618 -30.79 4.02 35.22
CA GLN A 618 -29.40 3.55 35.19
C GLN A 618 -29.26 2.23 35.95
N SER A 619 -28.93 1.15 35.24
CA SER A 619 -28.41 -0.05 35.86
C SER A 619 -27.07 0.31 36.49
N SER A 620 -27.04 0.40 37.81
CA SER A 620 -25.78 0.44 38.56
C SER A 620 -25.02 -0.85 38.27
N LEU A 621 -23.73 -0.76 37.91
CA LEU A 621 -22.88 -1.95 37.80
C LEU A 621 -23.04 -2.79 39.07
N SER A 622 -23.26 -4.10 38.89
CA SER A 622 -23.31 -5.03 40.01
C SER A 622 -21.98 -4.97 40.75
N ASN A 623 -22.04 -4.83 42.08
CA ASN A 623 -20.84 -4.87 42.90
C ASN A 623 -20.32 -6.31 43.13
N GLN A 624 -21.06 -7.33 42.69
CA GLN A 624 -20.68 -8.74 42.79
C GLN A 624 -19.65 -9.11 41.69
N PRO A 625 -18.74 -10.08 41.95
CA PRO A 625 -17.84 -10.58 40.93
C PRO A 625 -18.60 -11.30 39.80
N LEU A 626 -18.09 -11.19 38.58
CA LEU A 626 -18.66 -11.79 37.38
C LEU A 626 -17.73 -12.90 36.86
N PRO A 627 -18.16 -14.17 36.74
CA PRO A 627 -17.33 -15.21 36.15
C PRO A 627 -16.98 -14.91 34.68
N ILE A 628 -15.72 -15.11 34.28
CA ILE A 628 -15.21 -14.82 32.92
C ILE A 628 -16.01 -15.53 31.80
N LYS A 629 -16.58 -16.70 32.09
CA LYS A 629 -17.48 -17.47 31.21
C LYS A 629 -18.81 -16.78 30.91
N ASP A 630 -19.29 -15.92 31.81
CA ASP A 630 -20.49 -15.09 31.63
C ASP A 630 -20.15 -13.69 31.07
N PHE A 631 -18.86 -13.34 30.99
CA PHE A 631 -18.39 -12.08 30.44
C PHE A 631 -18.41 -12.11 28.90
N LYS A 632 -19.46 -11.52 28.32
CA LYS A 632 -19.66 -11.42 26.87
C LYS A 632 -19.44 -10.00 26.37
N VAL A 633 -18.47 -9.83 25.46
CA VAL A 633 -18.07 -8.54 24.89
C VAL A 633 -18.15 -8.53 23.37
N VAL A 634 -18.27 -7.32 22.82
CA VAL A 634 -18.01 -7.00 21.41
C VAL A 634 -16.92 -5.92 21.34
N VAL A 635 -15.83 -6.21 20.64
CA VAL A 635 -14.63 -5.36 20.54
C VAL A 635 -14.66 -4.62 19.20
N ASP A 636 -14.70 -3.30 19.30
CA ASP A 636 -14.67 -2.37 18.16
C ASP A 636 -13.31 -2.35 17.46
N ASN A 637 -13.30 -2.08 16.16
CA ASN A 637 -12.07 -2.13 15.34
C ASN A 637 -11.02 -1.09 15.76
N THR A 638 -11.41 -0.05 16.52
CA THR A 638 -10.46 0.88 17.16
C THR A 638 -9.49 0.22 18.14
N VAL A 639 -9.82 -0.96 18.68
CA VAL A 639 -9.13 -1.58 19.83
C VAL A 639 -8.96 -3.11 19.68
N GLY A 640 -8.95 -3.62 18.44
CA GLY A 640 -8.94 -5.07 18.15
C GLY A 640 -7.84 -5.89 18.85
N GLY A 641 -6.74 -5.26 19.27
CA GLY A 641 -5.64 -5.89 20.02
C GLY A 641 -6.03 -6.55 21.36
N VAL A 642 -7.10 -6.08 22.04
CA VAL A 642 -7.56 -6.70 23.31
C VAL A 642 -8.20 -8.08 23.09
N THR A 643 -8.74 -8.33 21.89
CA THR A 643 -9.51 -9.53 21.53
C THR A 643 -8.77 -10.82 21.86
N LYS A 644 -7.48 -10.90 21.48
CA LYS A 644 -6.65 -12.09 21.69
C LYS A 644 -6.51 -12.44 23.16
N TYR A 645 -6.31 -11.44 24.01
CA TYR A 645 -6.06 -11.62 25.44
C TYR A 645 -7.33 -11.95 26.21
N LEU A 646 -8.46 -11.27 25.93
CA LEU A 646 -9.74 -11.59 26.54
C LEU A 646 -10.20 -13.03 26.21
N ARG A 647 -10.06 -13.46 24.95
CA ARG A 647 -10.35 -14.86 24.56
C ARG A 647 -9.40 -15.87 25.19
N LEU A 648 -8.13 -15.52 25.39
CA LEU A 648 -7.14 -16.38 26.06
C LEU A 648 -7.54 -16.67 27.51
N LEU A 649 -8.22 -15.73 28.17
CA LEU A 649 -8.78 -15.88 29.53
C LEU A 649 -10.15 -16.59 29.54
N GLY A 650 -10.73 -16.95 28.39
CA GLY A 650 -12.02 -17.63 28.29
C GLY A 650 -13.25 -16.73 28.08
N ALA A 651 -13.07 -15.41 27.96
CA ALA A 651 -14.17 -14.48 27.69
C ALA A 651 -14.79 -14.72 26.30
N ASP A 652 -16.10 -14.51 26.18
CA ASP A 652 -16.81 -14.60 24.91
C ASP A 652 -16.68 -13.28 24.14
N VAL A 653 -15.81 -13.24 23.12
CA VAL A 653 -15.45 -12.02 22.39
C VAL A 653 -15.78 -12.09 20.90
N VAL A 654 -16.76 -11.31 20.47
CA VAL A 654 -16.94 -10.95 19.05
C VAL A 654 -16.08 -9.73 18.76
N ALA A 655 -15.35 -9.71 17.64
CA ALA A 655 -14.58 -8.54 17.20
C ALA A 655 -15.11 -8.08 15.84
N LEU A 656 -15.07 -6.77 15.59
CA LEU A 656 -15.37 -6.19 14.28
C LEU A 656 -14.13 -6.18 13.39
N ASP A 657 -14.34 -6.30 12.08
CA ASP A 657 -13.27 -6.31 11.09
C ASP A 657 -12.82 -4.89 10.72
N ASP A 658 -11.60 -4.79 10.17
CA ASP A 658 -11.06 -3.54 9.62
C ASP A 658 -11.91 -3.10 8.41
N GLY A 659 -12.75 -2.08 8.61
CA GLY A 659 -13.69 -1.55 7.62
C GLY A 659 -15.17 -1.65 7.99
N ASP A 660 -15.53 -2.36 9.07
CA ASP A 660 -16.88 -2.32 9.63
C ASP A 660 -17.25 -0.91 10.17
N ASP A 661 -18.52 -0.50 10.04
CA ASP A 661 -19.04 0.65 10.81
C ASP A 661 -19.17 0.23 12.28
N HIS A 662 -18.55 1.01 13.17
CA HIS A 662 -18.73 0.97 14.62
C HIS A 662 -20.18 0.71 15.10
N LEU A 663 -21.21 1.18 14.37
CA LEU A 663 -22.63 0.93 14.70
C LEU A 663 -23.02 -0.56 14.66
N ARG A 664 -22.30 -1.42 13.94
CA ARG A 664 -22.47 -2.88 13.98
C ARG A 664 -22.17 -3.44 15.38
N ALA A 665 -21.30 -2.79 16.17
CA ALA A 665 -21.08 -3.13 17.57
C ALA A 665 -22.35 -2.93 18.41
N VAL A 666 -23.13 -1.87 18.15
CA VAL A 666 -24.43 -1.63 18.82
C VAL A 666 -25.43 -2.72 18.47
N GLN A 667 -25.53 -3.13 17.20
CA GLN A 667 -26.43 -4.21 16.78
C GLN A 667 -26.10 -5.52 17.49
N ILE A 668 -24.82 -5.88 17.57
CA ILE A 668 -24.33 -7.08 18.28
C ILE A 668 -24.60 -6.96 19.79
N ALA A 669 -24.31 -5.81 20.39
CA ALA A 669 -24.53 -5.54 21.80
C ALA A 669 -26.00 -5.63 22.21
N GLN A 670 -26.91 -5.05 21.42
CA GLN A 670 -28.35 -5.07 21.67
C GLN A 670 -28.98 -6.45 21.43
N SER A 671 -28.57 -7.16 20.37
CA SER A 671 -29.15 -8.48 20.03
C SER A 671 -28.64 -9.62 20.92
N GLN A 672 -27.35 -9.62 21.27
CA GLN A 672 -26.71 -10.71 22.02
C GLN A 672 -26.41 -10.35 23.49
N ARG A 673 -26.82 -9.16 23.94
CA ARG A 673 -26.55 -8.61 25.29
C ARG A 673 -25.05 -8.64 25.63
N ARG A 674 -24.24 -8.04 24.75
CA ARG A 674 -22.77 -7.93 24.89
C ARG A 674 -22.33 -6.53 25.27
N ILE A 675 -21.30 -6.43 26.10
CA ILE A 675 -20.65 -5.15 26.47
C ILE A 675 -19.77 -4.67 25.29
N ILE A 676 -19.92 -3.41 24.88
CA ILE A 676 -19.07 -2.80 23.85
C ILE A 676 -17.74 -2.36 24.44
N ILE A 677 -16.61 -2.79 23.87
CA ILE A 677 -15.26 -2.30 24.18
C ILE A 677 -14.77 -1.48 22.98
N THR A 678 -14.46 -0.20 23.20
CA THR A 678 -14.08 0.77 22.15
C THR A 678 -13.15 1.85 22.73
N ALA A 679 -12.67 2.80 21.92
CA ALA A 679 -11.89 3.94 22.40
C ALA A 679 -12.13 5.25 21.65
N GLY A 680 -11.69 6.35 22.26
CA GLY A 680 -11.56 7.66 21.62
C GLY A 680 -12.88 8.23 21.08
N ALA A 681 -12.91 8.54 19.77
CA ALA A 681 -14.06 9.15 19.13
C ALA A 681 -15.24 8.16 18.94
N ALA A 682 -14.95 6.86 18.77
CA ALA A 682 -15.96 5.83 18.59
C ALA A 682 -16.81 5.65 19.86
N TYR A 683 -16.19 5.66 21.05
CA TYR A 683 -16.92 5.65 22.33
C TYR A 683 -18.02 6.72 22.43
N LYS A 684 -17.74 7.96 21.98
CA LYS A 684 -18.73 9.06 21.98
C LYS A 684 -19.88 8.85 20.97
N LYS A 685 -19.66 8.06 19.92
CA LYS A 685 -20.69 7.65 18.94
C LYS A 685 -21.56 6.52 19.52
N LEU A 686 -20.94 5.54 20.20
CA LEU A 686 -21.59 4.28 20.58
C LEU A 686 -22.31 4.32 21.94
N SER A 687 -21.77 5.00 22.94
CA SER A 687 -22.34 5.04 24.31
C SER A 687 -23.74 5.67 24.37
N GLY A 688 -24.17 6.42 23.35
CA GLY A 688 -25.53 6.96 23.23
C GLY A 688 -26.60 5.96 22.77
N TYR A 689 -26.25 4.70 22.49
CA TYR A 689 -27.17 3.65 22.00
C TYR A 689 -27.30 2.43 22.92
N VAL A 690 -26.53 2.37 24.00
CA VAL A 690 -26.58 1.28 24.99
C VAL A 690 -26.52 1.86 26.40
N PRO A 691 -26.94 1.12 27.44
CA PRO A 691 -26.71 1.49 28.83
C PRO A 691 -25.23 1.78 29.15
N ALA A 692 -24.96 2.59 30.18
CA ALA A 692 -23.61 3.05 30.50
C ALA A 692 -22.67 1.93 30.97
N ASP A 693 -23.23 0.91 31.62
CA ASP A 693 -22.56 -0.36 31.99
C ASP A 693 -22.30 -1.27 30.79
N MET A 694 -22.91 -1.02 29.63
CA MET A 694 -22.78 -1.81 28.40
C MET A 694 -21.82 -1.21 27.36
N CYS A 695 -21.07 -0.15 27.70
CA CYS A 695 -20.07 0.45 26.83
C CYS A 695 -18.86 0.97 27.63
N PHE A 696 -17.68 0.40 27.37
CA PHE A 696 -16.42 0.77 28.02
C PHE A 696 -15.48 1.50 27.06
N CYS A 697 -14.79 2.53 27.57
CA CYS A 697 -13.73 3.24 26.84
C CYS A 697 -12.37 2.85 27.43
N VAL A 698 -11.55 2.11 26.68
CA VAL A 698 -10.15 1.87 27.07
C VAL A 698 -9.27 3.07 26.74
N ASP A 699 -8.15 3.19 27.43
CA ASP A 699 -7.11 4.19 27.11
C ASP A 699 -6.18 3.67 26.00
N ASN A 700 -6.09 4.42 24.90
CA ASN A 700 -5.23 4.10 23.76
C ASN A 700 -3.73 4.34 24.00
N LEU A 701 -3.35 4.93 25.13
CA LEU A 701 -1.95 5.06 25.55
C LEU A 701 -1.41 3.81 26.25
N LEU A 702 -2.30 2.92 26.70
CA LEU A 702 -1.96 1.65 27.37
C LEU A 702 -1.70 0.53 26.37
N THR A 703 -0.88 -0.44 26.75
CA THR A 703 -0.71 -1.68 25.98
C THR A 703 -1.98 -2.55 26.06
N ALA A 704 -2.18 -3.43 25.08
CA ALA A 704 -3.35 -4.31 25.03
C ALA A 704 -3.51 -5.19 26.29
N ARG A 705 -2.43 -5.52 27.02
CA ARG A 705 -2.49 -6.26 28.30
C ARG A 705 -3.00 -5.39 29.45
N GLU A 706 -2.54 -4.14 29.53
CA GLU A 706 -2.98 -3.17 30.54
C GLU A 706 -4.45 -2.77 30.31
N GLN A 707 -4.86 -2.60 29.04
CA GLN A 707 -6.26 -2.42 28.65
C GLN A 707 -7.14 -3.60 29.09
N VAL A 708 -6.64 -4.85 28.95
CA VAL A 708 -7.37 -6.04 29.43
C VAL A 708 -7.50 -6.05 30.94
N SER A 709 -6.45 -5.73 31.71
CA SER A 709 -6.56 -5.58 33.16
C SER A 709 -7.64 -4.55 33.52
N GLN A 710 -7.57 -3.36 32.92
CA GLN A 710 -8.53 -2.28 33.14
C GLN A 710 -9.99 -2.69 32.89
N ILE A 711 -10.25 -3.52 31.86
CA ILE A 711 -11.58 -4.06 31.57
C ILE A 711 -12.03 -5.05 32.66
N LEU A 712 -11.17 -6.00 33.04
CA LEU A 712 -11.50 -7.02 34.04
C LEU A 712 -11.73 -6.39 35.42
N ASP A 713 -10.88 -5.44 35.81
CA ASP A 713 -10.99 -4.68 37.06
C ASP A 713 -12.29 -3.87 37.13
N HIS A 714 -12.68 -3.21 36.02
CA HIS A 714 -13.90 -2.41 35.95
C HIS A 714 -15.18 -3.26 36.09
N TYR A 715 -15.22 -4.43 35.43
CA TYR A 715 -16.36 -5.34 35.46
C TYR A 715 -16.28 -6.41 36.55
N LYS A 716 -15.26 -6.34 37.43
CA LYS A 716 -14.98 -7.30 38.51
C LYS A 716 -14.98 -8.75 38.04
N VAL A 717 -14.30 -9.00 36.93
CA VAL A 717 -14.35 -10.29 36.25
C VAL A 717 -13.38 -11.27 36.89
N GLU A 718 -13.90 -12.36 37.44
CA GLU A 718 -13.11 -13.44 38.03
C GLU A 718 -12.80 -14.52 36.98
N CYS A 719 -11.51 -14.86 36.86
CA CYS A 719 -10.99 -15.90 35.98
C CYS A 719 -10.31 -16.97 36.84
N GLN A 720 -10.65 -18.24 36.64
CA GLN A 720 -9.97 -19.38 37.25
C GLN A 720 -8.89 -19.91 36.29
N ASP A 721 -7.90 -20.65 36.81
CA ASP A 721 -6.87 -21.29 35.97
C ASP A 721 -7.47 -22.26 34.92
N SER A 722 -8.65 -22.82 35.20
CA SER A 722 -9.40 -23.67 34.27
C SER A 722 -10.03 -22.93 33.09
N ASP A 723 -10.22 -21.61 33.20
CA ASP A 723 -10.81 -20.79 32.14
C ASP A 723 -9.75 -20.33 31.12
N ILE A 724 -8.47 -20.34 31.50
CA ILE A 724 -7.35 -20.00 30.62
C ILE A 724 -7.26 -21.06 29.50
N PHE A 725 -7.18 -20.59 28.25
CA PHE A 725 -7.27 -21.41 27.03
C PHE A 725 -8.58 -22.18 26.83
N SER A 726 -9.63 -21.91 27.60
CA SER A 726 -10.98 -22.50 27.38
C SER A 726 -11.66 -22.02 26.10
N ARG A 727 -11.10 -21.03 25.38
CA ARG A 727 -11.59 -20.56 24.08
C ARG A 727 -10.48 -20.35 23.05
N CYS A 728 -10.84 -20.55 21.78
CA CYS A 728 -9.95 -20.25 20.66
C CYS A 728 -9.74 -18.73 20.53
N THR A 729 -8.48 -18.28 20.64
CA THR A 729 -8.11 -16.86 20.51
C THR A 729 -8.44 -16.25 19.14
N VAL A 730 -8.56 -17.06 18.08
CA VAL A 730 -8.87 -16.62 16.71
C VAL A 730 -10.37 -16.71 16.40
N ARG A 731 -11.01 -17.83 16.71
CA ARG A 731 -12.39 -18.16 16.26
C ARG A 731 -13.46 -18.13 17.38
N ASN A 732 -13.11 -17.77 18.62
CA ASN A 732 -14.01 -17.55 19.78
C ASN A 732 -14.86 -18.75 20.31
N PHE A 733 -14.84 -19.92 19.66
CA PHE A 733 -15.51 -21.12 20.19
C PHE A 733 -14.83 -21.68 21.45
N SER A 734 -15.61 -22.41 22.25
CA SER A 734 -15.13 -23.14 23.43
C SER A 734 -14.25 -24.32 23.03
N LEU A 735 -13.13 -24.50 23.74
CA LEU A 735 -12.21 -25.62 23.59
C LEU A 735 -12.47 -26.60 24.73
N PHE A 736 -13.26 -27.65 24.45
CA PHE A 736 -13.44 -28.77 25.37
C PHE A 736 -12.18 -29.64 25.40
N PHE A 737 -11.18 -29.24 26.19
CA PHE A 737 -10.06 -30.11 26.54
C PHE A 737 -10.52 -31.18 27.52
N HIS A 738 -10.82 -32.38 27.01
CA HIS A 738 -10.79 -33.57 27.85
C HIS A 738 -9.34 -33.78 28.34
N LYS A 739 -9.10 -33.55 29.63
CA LYS A 739 -7.84 -33.91 30.29
C LYS A 739 -7.74 -35.43 30.39
N SER A 740 -7.15 -36.05 29.37
CA SER A 740 -6.38 -37.27 29.54
C SER A 740 -4.93 -36.88 29.84
N TYR A 741 -4.41 -37.34 30.97
CA TYR A 741 -3.04 -37.11 31.43
C TYR A 741 -2.03 -37.93 30.64
#